data_AF-A0A1H7ZEX3-F1
#
_entry.id   AF-A0A1H7ZEX3-F1
#
_cell.length_a   1.000
_cell.length_b   1.000
_cell.length_c   1.000
_cell.angle_alpha   90.00
_cell.angle_beta   90.00
_cell.angle_gamma   90.00
#
_symmetry.space_group_name_H-M   'P 1'
#
loop_
_entity.id
_entity.type
_entity.pdbx_description
1 polymer ?
#
loop_
_entity_poly.entity_id
_entity_poly.type
_entity_poly.pdbx_seq_one_letter_code
_entity_poly.pdbx_strand_id
1 'polypeptide(L)'
;MMQHFSSVFTGEEFFLADNVIQGRRVLPLVAYLELARAAVVQTLELAPPQALGVRLEQVVFAQPVVVGEAPVEVHIALQPHEGEAIGFEVYTQASDEDEARVHAKGQARVLAPVEAPVEDLEGLRALCPQVFSAEDCYEGLARMGLVYGPTFRALAEVRVGRDTAGRPLAMGALNLPAQASDPLGAFALPPSLLGGALQASMGLFLSRSQDGPSLPFAGETVDAVEVFGPVPVQAIALVRQNAGGSAGDAVLKLDVSLADVQGRVCVRLQVTATSGDRSPLEQEAWAAPLHAGRLESAAELAEDQQVLQERVLHRLLTLFSKVAKIDADRIDPEEALERYGIDSVMVSQLNLALNGIFGEEIPKTLLFEYRTLSALAGYLAAEYPQTCAQWSGFTKSSVRASSDQAVDNALAKAGQRPHASRAAASFRQVDREPIAIVGLGGRYPKAATLEAFWENLKQGVNCIGEIPSERWSLEGFYHPDPDQAAAQGKSYGKWGGFLEGFAEFDPLFFGISPREAETMDPQERLFVQACWEALEDAGYTRARLAALHKGRVGVYAGITKIGHELYGPELRRQGTQALPQTSFSSVANRVSYLFDFHGPSMPLDTMCSASFTAIHEACEHLLRGECEVALAGGVNLNLHPSNYLTMSAVRMLSTEGLCRSFGAGGDGYVPGEGVGVLFLKRLSLAEADGDQIYGVIKATAINHGGKTNGYTVPNPQAQGELIEDALRKAGVHPRT
;
A
#
# COMPACT_ATOMS: atom_id res chain seq x y z
N MET A 1 16.39 20.80 8.50
CA MET A 1 15.94 20.50 9.88
C MET A 1 14.46 20.19 9.76
N MET A 2 13.98 19.11 10.38
CA MET A 2 12.56 18.79 10.41
C MET A 2 11.84 19.85 11.25
N GLN A 3 10.77 20.43 10.71
CA GLN A 3 9.93 21.41 11.40
C GLN A 3 8.58 20.79 11.67
N HIS A 4 7.97 21.16 12.79
CA HIS A 4 6.71 20.58 13.22
C HIS A 4 5.77 21.67 13.75
N PHE A 5 4.52 21.62 13.32
CA PHE A 5 3.46 22.51 13.79
C PHE A 5 2.28 21.66 14.30
N SER A 6 1.60 22.13 15.34
CA SER A 6 0.37 21.52 15.84
C SER A 6 -0.79 22.50 15.72
N SER A 7 -1.97 21.98 15.49
CA SER A 7 -3.25 22.69 15.49
C SER A 7 -4.28 21.85 16.23
N VAL A 8 -5.06 22.46 17.13
CA VAL A 8 -6.13 21.77 17.85
C VAL A 8 -7.46 22.14 17.20
N PHE A 9 -8.21 21.13 16.75
CA PHE A 9 -9.52 21.30 16.14
C PHE A 9 -10.61 20.89 17.13
N THR A 10 -11.51 21.82 17.49
CA THR A 10 -12.58 21.57 18.46
C THR A 10 -13.84 21.00 17.84
N GLY A 11 -13.98 21.09 16.51
CA GLY A 11 -15.22 20.74 15.83
C GLY A 11 -16.15 21.92 15.63
N GLU A 12 -15.85 23.09 16.22
CA GLU A 12 -16.65 24.31 16.15
C GLU A 12 -16.16 25.29 15.09
N GLU A 13 -14.98 25.05 14.49
CA GLU A 13 -14.45 25.86 13.41
C GLU A 13 -15.44 25.90 12.24
N PHE A 14 -15.65 27.08 11.65
CA PHE A 14 -16.69 27.25 10.63
C PHE A 14 -16.55 26.28 9.44
N PHE A 15 -15.34 25.87 9.08
CA PHE A 15 -15.11 24.93 7.97
C PHE A 15 -15.22 23.46 8.38
N LEU A 16 -15.28 23.17 9.68
CA LEU A 16 -15.32 21.82 10.24
C LEU A 16 -16.71 21.47 10.77
N ALA A 17 -17.34 22.39 11.51
CA ALA A 17 -18.68 22.23 12.09
C ALA A 17 -19.73 21.91 11.02
N ASP A 18 -19.60 22.56 9.87
CA ASP A 18 -20.53 22.48 8.74
C ASP A 18 -20.01 21.57 7.61
N ASN A 19 -18.96 20.76 7.86
CA ASN A 19 -18.49 19.72 6.94
C ASN A 19 -18.81 18.34 7.50
N VAL A 20 -20.06 17.89 7.32
CA VAL A 20 -20.56 16.62 7.87
C VAL A 20 -20.64 15.57 6.78
N ILE A 21 -19.74 14.61 6.84
CA ILE A 21 -19.75 13.44 5.94
C ILE A 21 -20.37 12.30 6.74
N GLN A 22 -21.37 11.60 6.20
CA GLN A 22 -22.00 10.40 6.76
C GLN A 22 -22.27 10.49 8.27
N GLY A 23 -22.75 11.66 8.72
CA GLY A 23 -23.12 11.95 10.11
C GLY A 23 -21.98 12.37 11.04
N ARG A 24 -20.72 12.44 10.57
CA ARG A 24 -19.54 12.80 11.37
C ARG A 24 -18.92 14.12 10.88
N ARG A 25 -18.42 14.95 11.79
CA ARG A 25 -17.66 16.16 11.44
C ARG A 25 -16.26 15.75 10.99
N VAL A 26 -15.92 16.06 9.74
CA VAL A 26 -14.67 15.63 9.11
C VAL A 26 -13.88 16.85 8.71
N LEU A 27 -12.56 16.87 8.95
CA LEU A 27 -11.71 17.95 8.46
C LEU A 27 -11.73 17.95 6.91
N PRO A 28 -12.16 19.05 6.26
CA PRO A 28 -12.30 19.06 4.81
C PRO A 28 -10.94 18.97 4.13
N LEU A 29 -10.90 18.31 2.96
CA LEU A 29 -9.69 18.12 2.15
C LEU A 29 -8.90 19.42 1.94
N VAL A 30 -9.61 20.52 1.70
CA VAL A 30 -9.03 21.85 1.45
C VAL A 30 -8.32 22.44 2.67
N ALA A 31 -8.67 22.03 3.90
CA ALA A 31 -8.00 22.47 5.11
C ALA A 31 -6.59 21.86 5.22
N TYR A 32 -6.39 20.59 4.81
CA TYR A 32 -5.05 19.99 4.75
C TYR A 32 -4.12 20.73 3.79
N LEU A 33 -4.66 21.18 2.63
CA LEU A 33 -3.89 21.95 1.65
C LEU A 33 -3.44 23.30 2.26
N GLU A 34 -4.33 23.99 2.96
CA GLU A 34 -3.98 25.26 3.61
C GLU A 34 -3.02 25.07 4.80
N LEU A 35 -3.17 24.00 5.59
CA LEU A 35 -2.21 23.63 6.64
C LEU A 35 -0.81 23.41 6.06
N ALA A 36 -0.69 22.64 4.97
CA ALA A 36 0.58 22.38 4.30
C ALA A 36 1.22 23.66 3.75
N ARG A 37 0.46 24.47 3.03
CA ARG A 37 0.94 25.73 2.48
C ARG A 37 1.37 26.71 3.59
N ALA A 38 0.55 26.87 4.63
CA ALA A 38 0.84 27.75 5.75
C ALA A 38 2.10 27.32 6.51
N ALA A 39 2.27 26.02 6.77
CA ALA A 39 3.46 25.48 7.42
C ALA A 39 4.74 25.76 6.62
N VAL A 40 4.69 25.63 5.28
CA VAL A 40 5.82 25.91 4.39
C VAL A 40 6.18 27.40 4.41
N VAL A 41 5.17 28.27 4.29
CA VAL A 41 5.36 29.73 4.36
C VAL A 41 5.98 30.14 5.70
N GLN A 42 5.49 29.59 6.80
CA GLN A 42 6.03 29.89 8.14
C GLN A 42 7.46 29.36 8.31
N THR A 43 7.74 28.14 7.84
CA THR A 43 9.07 27.51 7.97
C THR A 43 10.16 28.24 7.21
N LEU A 44 9.81 28.75 6.03
CA LEU A 44 10.74 29.48 5.17
C LEU A 44 10.68 31.00 5.37
N GLU A 45 9.83 31.48 6.28
CA GLU A 45 9.59 32.91 6.55
C GLU A 45 9.30 33.71 5.25
N LEU A 46 8.50 33.13 4.34
CA LEU A 46 8.27 33.72 3.01
C LEU A 46 7.45 35.01 3.09
N ALA A 47 7.95 36.06 2.43
CA ALA A 47 7.20 37.30 2.26
C ALA A 47 5.97 37.10 1.35
N PRO A 48 4.92 37.94 1.42
CA PRO A 48 3.66 37.72 0.70
C PRO A 48 3.77 37.41 -0.80
N PRO A 49 4.64 38.06 -1.60
CA PRO A 49 4.78 37.68 -3.02
C PRO A 49 5.36 36.27 -3.21
N GLN A 50 6.30 35.87 -2.36
CA GLN A 50 6.93 34.54 -2.39
C GLN A 50 5.99 33.45 -1.85
N ALA A 51 5.13 33.80 -0.89
CA ALA A 51 4.13 32.91 -0.33
C ALA A 51 3.08 32.44 -1.37
N LEU A 52 2.84 33.24 -2.42
CA LEU A 52 2.03 32.83 -3.58
C LEU A 52 2.75 31.77 -4.44
N GLY A 53 4.09 31.77 -4.45
CA GLY A 53 4.89 30.81 -5.18
C GLY A 53 4.90 29.39 -4.58
N VAL A 54 4.24 29.17 -3.44
CA VAL A 54 4.13 27.84 -2.83
C VAL A 54 3.16 26.98 -3.64
N ARG A 55 3.72 26.03 -4.38
CA ARG A 55 2.98 25.01 -5.12
C ARG A 55 2.96 23.71 -4.32
N LEU A 56 1.78 23.13 -4.12
CA LEU A 56 1.65 21.78 -3.55
C LEU A 56 1.53 20.78 -4.67
N GLU A 57 2.14 19.61 -4.54
CA GLU A 57 2.20 18.57 -5.56
C GLU A 57 2.02 17.19 -4.93
N GLN A 58 1.37 16.28 -5.65
CA GLN A 58 1.27 14.86 -5.29
C GLN A 58 0.73 14.66 -3.86
N VAL A 59 -0.32 15.40 -3.51
CA VAL A 59 -0.95 15.31 -2.19
C VAL A 59 -1.87 14.11 -2.17
N VAL A 60 -1.63 13.17 -1.26
CA VAL A 60 -2.43 11.96 -1.06
C VAL A 60 -3.16 12.08 0.28
N PHE A 61 -4.45 11.79 0.29
CA PHE A 61 -5.28 11.74 1.51
C PHE A 61 -5.39 10.28 1.95
N ALA A 62 -5.00 9.99 3.19
CA ALA A 62 -4.95 8.63 3.71
C ALA A 62 -6.20 8.31 4.53
N GLN A 63 -6.35 8.92 5.70
CA GLN A 63 -7.51 8.74 6.57
C GLN A 63 -8.07 10.10 7.01
N PRO A 64 -9.39 10.29 7.03
CA PRO A 64 -9.96 11.57 7.46
C PRO A 64 -9.75 11.80 8.95
N VAL A 65 -9.35 13.03 9.33
CA VAL A 65 -9.51 13.51 10.71
C VAL A 65 -11.00 13.67 10.99
N VAL A 66 -11.51 12.86 11.92
CA VAL A 66 -12.88 12.96 12.44
C VAL A 66 -12.82 13.65 13.80
N VAL A 67 -13.61 14.69 13.99
CA VAL A 67 -13.69 15.41 15.27
C VAL A 67 -15.02 15.12 15.93
N GLY A 68 -14.94 14.47 17.10
CA GLY A 68 -16.09 14.10 17.93
C GLY A 68 -16.45 15.20 18.93
N GLU A 69 -16.80 14.81 20.16
CA GLU A 69 -17.07 15.76 21.25
C GLU A 69 -15.79 16.34 21.87
N ALA A 70 -14.67 15.63 21.76
CA ALA A 70 -13.38 16.09 22.25
C ALA A 70 -12.56 16.75 21.13
N PRO A 71 -11.82 17.85 21.42
CA PRO A 71 -10.90 18.42 20.45
C PRO A 71 -9.81 17.43 20.04
N VAL A 72 -9.38 17.50 18.78
CA VAL A 72 -8.34 16.66 18.20
C VAL A 72 -7.11 17.51 17.88
N GLU A 73 -5.95 17.12 18.41
CA GLU A 73 -4.68 17.74 18.04
C GLU A 73 -4.14 17.10 16.75
N VAL A 74 -4.00 17.92 15.72
CA VAL A 74 -3.46 17.55 14.41
C VAL A 74 -2.11 18.21 14.22
N HIS A 75 -1.17 17.43 13.76
CA HIS A 75 0.22 17.79 13.56
C HIS A 75 0.54 17.86 12.07
N ILE A 76 1.49 18.72 11.70
CA ILE A 76 2.12 18.70 10.40
C ILE A 76 3.65 18.76 10.54
N ALA A 77 4.32 17.75 9.99
CA ALA A 77 5.77 17.70 9.90
C ALA A 77 6.22 18.10 8.49
N LEU A 78 7.24 18.95 8.41
CA LEU A 78 7.91 19.35 7.18
C LEU A 78 9.34 18.85 7.17
N GLN A 79 9.74 18.26 6.06
CA GLN A 79 11.09 17.75 5.86
C GLN A 79 11.63 18.08 4.47
N PRO A 80 12.94 18.34 4.33
CA PRO A 80 13.56 18.46 3.01
C PRO A 80 13.30 17.21 2.16
N HIS A 81 12.99 17.41 0.88
CA HIS A 81 12.78 16.36 -0.11
C HIS A 81 13.62 16.63 -1.38
N GLU A 82 13.70 15.67 -2.30
CA GLU A 82 14.59 15.77 -3.47
C GLU A 82 14.29 16.99 -4.36
N GLY A 83 15.34 17.61 -4.90
CA GLY A 83 15.24 18.69 -5.89
C GLY A 83 14.61 19.99 -5.38
N GLU A 84 14.96 20.45 -4.18
CA GLU A 84 14.40 21.65 -3.52
C GLU A 84 12.91 21.56 -3.11
N ALA A 85 12.31 20.36 -3.19
CA ALA A 85 10.98 20.13 -2.64
C ALA A 85 11.01 20.02 -1.10
N ILE A 86 9.85 20.25 -0.49
CA ILE A 86 9.59 20.09 0.93
C ILE A 86 8.49 19.05 1.07
N GLY A 87 8.82 17.88 1.58
CA GLY A 87 7.83 16.87 1.94
C GLY A 87 7.06 17.32 3.16
N PHE A 88 5.75 17.07 3.17
CA PHE A 88 4.90 17.30 4.33
C PHE A 88 4.06 16.08 4.67
N GLU A 89 3.79 15.89 5.96
CA GLU A 89 2.92 14.86 6.49
C GLU A 89 2.03 15.45 7.58
N VAL A 90 0.71 15.27 7.46
CA VAL A 90 -0.30 15.66 8.44
C VAL A 90 -0.76 14.42 9.19
N TYR A 91 -0.70 14.43 10.53
CA TYR A 91 -1.00 13.27 11.36
C TYR A 91 -1.65 13.64 12.71
N THR A 92 -2.23 12.67 13.42
CA THR A 92 -2.65 12.80 14.84
C THR A 92 -1.86 11.80 15.70
N GLN A 93 -1.66 12.11 16.98
CA GLN A 93 -1.10 11.15 17.95
C GLN A 93 -2.21 10.58 18.83
N ALA A 94 -2.24 9.25 19.02
CA ALA A 94 -3.16 8.63 19.96
C ALA A 94 -2.66 8.89 21.41
N SER A 95 -3.60 9.11 22.34
CA SER A 95 -3.28 9.54 23.71
C SER A 95 -2.54 8.50 24.57
N ASP A 96 -2.41 7.25 24.11
CA ASP A 96 -1.82 6.13 24.86
C ASP A 96 -0.88 5.23 24.02
N GLU A 97 -0.52 5.61 22.78
CA GLU A 97 0.40 4.84 21.92
C GLU A 97 1.38 5.77 21.18
N ASP A 98 2.64 5.33 20.99
CA ASP A 98 3.69 6.04 20.20
C ASP A 98 3.40 6.05 18.67
N GLU A 99 2.22 5.64 18.23
CA GLU A 99 1.87 5.50 16.80
C GLU A 99 1.12 6.73 16.27
N ALA A 100 1.75 7.43 15.31
CA ALA A 100 1.15 8.57 14.62
C ALA A 100 0.23 8.10 13.49
N ARG A 101 -1.01 8.58 13.49
CA ARG A 101 -2.00 8.30 12.45
C ARG A 101 -1.90 9.33 11.33
N VAL A 102 -1.43 8.94 10.16
CA VAL A 102 -1.26 9.83 9.00
C VAL A 102 -2.60 10.09 8.29
N HIS A 103 -2.88 11.36 8.02
CA HIS A 103 -4.10 11.84 7.38
C HIS A 103 -3.88 12.35 5.96
N ALA A 104 -2.77 13.04 5.72
CA ALA A 104 -2.41 13.52 4.39
C ALA A 104 -0.89 13.63 4.25
N LYS A 105 -0.36 13.40 3.05
CA LYS A 105 1.06 13.61 2.75
C LYS A 105 1.23 14.16 1.35
N GLY A 106 2.29 14.92 1.12
CA GLY A 106 2.57 15.47 -0.22
C GLY A 106 3.89 16.22 -0.27
N GLN A 107 4.08 16.95 -1.36
CA GLN A 107 5.26 17.78 -1.57
C GLN A 107 4.87 19.24 -1.79
N ALA A 108 5.76 20.15 -1.41
CA ALA A 108 5.65 21.56 -1.69
C ALA A 108 6.93 22.05 -2.38
N ARG A 109 6.79 22.98 -3.32
CA ARG A 109 7.90 23.70 -3.97
C ARG A 109 7.66 25.19 -3.88
N VAL A 110 8.73 25.96 -3.70
CA VAL A 110 8.66 27.42 -3.78
C VAL A 110 9.13 27.83 -5.16
N LEU A 111 8.20 28.22 -6.01
CA LEU A 111 8.45 28.68 -7.37
C LEU A 111 8.43 30.20 -7.43
N ALA A 112 9.04 30.75 -8.47
CA ALA A 112 8.87 32.17 -8.77
C ALA A 112 7.39 32.44 -9.08
N PRO A 113 6.79 33.51 -8.51
CA PRO A 113 5.42 33.88 -8.83
C PRO A 113 5.25 34.11 -10.33
N VAL A 114 4.22 33.47 -10.90
CA VAL A 114 3.85 33.60 -12.31
C VAL A 114 2.60 34.45 -12.45
N GLU A 115 2.43 35.09 -13.61
CA GLU A 115 1.25 35.91 -13.88
C GLU A 115 -0.02 35.05 -13.92
N ALA A 116 -1.09 35.55 -13.30
CA ALA A 116 -2.38 34.87 -13.22
C ALA A 116 -3.01 34.69 -14.62
N PRO A 117 -3.36 33.46 -15.03
CA PRO A 117 -4.13 33.23 -16.26
C PRO A 117 -5.48 33.95 -16.22
N VAL A 118 -5.99 34.35 -17.38
CA VAL A 118 -7.31 34.99 -17.53
C VAL A 118 -8.22 34.11 -18.39
N GLU A 119 -9.40 33.81 -17.87
CA GLU A 119 -10.42 32.97 -18.48
C GLU A 119 -11.55 33.83 -19.06
N ASP A 120 -12.03 33.49 -20.26
CA ASP A 120 -13.19 34.15 -20.88
C ASP A 120 -14.50 33.65 -20.25
N LEU A 121 -14.89 34.26 -19.15
CA LEU A 121 -16.09 33.88 -18.41
C LEU A 121 -17.39 34.05 -19.23
N GLU A 122 -17.44 35.00 -20.17
CA GLU A 122 -18.62 35.20 -21.01
C GLU A 122 -18.74 34.10 -22.05
N GLY A 123 -17.65 33.79 -22.75
CA GLY A 123 -17.58 32.68 -23.69
C GLY A 123 -17.87 31.34 -23.03
N LEU A 124 -17.25 31.05 -21.87
CA LEU A 124 -17.49 29.80 -21.13
C LEU A 124 -18.94 29.69 -20.65
N ARG A 125 -19.55 30.81 -20.21
CA ARG A 125 -20.95 30.83 -19.78
C ARG A 125 -21.92 30.53 -20.91
N ALA A 126 -21.62 30.97 -22.14
CA ALA A 126 -22.40 30.63 -23.33
C ALA A 126 -22.33 29.13 -23.68
N LEU A 127 -21.24 28.45 -23.30
CA LEU A 127 -21.04 27.01 -23.50
C LEU A 127 -21.73 26.13 -22.44
N CYS A 128 -22.27 26.73 -21.38
CA CYS A 128 -22.91 26.03 -20.26
C CYS A 128 -24.41 26.35 -20.17
N PRO A 129 -25.26 25.74 -21.03
CA PRO A 129 -26.68 26.08 -21.11
C PRO A 129 -27.54 25.47 -20.00
N GLN A 130 -27.10 24.38 -19.37
CA GLN A 130 -27.83 23.75 -18.28
C GLN A 130 -27.54 24.49 -16.98
N VAL A 131 -28.55 24.71 -16.16
CA VAL A 131 -28.44 25.45 -14.90
C VAL A 131 -29.03 24.61 -13.78
N PHE A 132 -28.26 24.42 -12.71
CA PHE A 132 -28.67 23.79 -11.46
C PHE A 132 -28.59 24.84 -10.35
N SER A 133 -29.60 24.88 -9.50
CA SER A 133 -29.54 25.72 -8.31
C SER A 133 -28.53 25.18 -7.30
N ALA A 134 -28.12 26.03 -6.36
CA ALA A 134 -27.37 25.57 -5.19
C ALA A 134 -28.08 24.41 -4.49
N GLU A 135 -29.41 24.52 -4.29
CA GLU A 135 -30.18 23.50 -3.57
C GLU A 135 -30.16 22.15 -4.29
N ASP A 136 -30.30 22.13 -5.62
CA ASP A 136 -30.20 20.87 -6.40
C ASP A 136 -28.84 20.18 -6.18
N CYS A 137 -27.76 20.98 -6.13
CA CYS A 137 -26.42 20.47 -5.91
C CYS A 137 -26.24 19.93 -4.48
N TYR A 138 -26.71 20.66 -3.46
CA TYR A 138 -26.58 20.22 -2.07
C TYR A 138 -27.51 19.06 -1.72
N GLU A 139 -28.72 18.99 -2.29
CA GLU A 139 -29.57 17.81 -2.18
C GLU A 139 -28.91 16.59 -2.83
N GLY A 140 -28.31 16.78 -4.01
CA GLY A 140 -27.51 15.74 -4.67
C GLY A 140 -26.39 15.23 -3.77
N LEU A 141 -25.63 16.14 -3.14
CA LEU A 141 -24.55 15.81 -2.21
C LEU A 141 -25.08 15.10 -0.95
N ALA A 142 -26.19 15.58 -0.38
CA ALA A 142 -26.79 15.02 0.82
C ALA A 142 -27.30 13.59 0.61
N ARG A 143 -27.86 13.26 -0.57
CA ARG A 143 -28.25 11.88 -0.93
C ARG A 143 -27.06 10.90 -0.94
N MET A 144 -25.85 11.42 -1.00
CA MET A 144 -24.59 10.67 -0.98
C MET A 144 -23.92 10.68 0.40
N GLY A 145 -24.60 11.23 1.39
CA GLY A 145 -24.10 11.41 2.75
C GLY A 145 -23.09 12.56 2.89
N LEU A 146 -23.03 13.51 1.95
CA LEU A 146 -22.21 14.71 2.05
C LEU A 146 -23.10 15.89 2.45
N VAL A 147 -23.22 16.14 3.75
CA VAL A 147 -24.10 17.17 4.32
C VAL A 147 -23.28 18.38 4.74
N TYR A 148 -23.53 19.50 4.07
CA TYR A 148 -22.82 20.75 4.33
C TYR A 148 -23.74 21.75 5.02
N GLY A 149 -23.24 22.41 6.07
CA GLY A 149 -23.94 23.47 6.78
C GLY A 149 -23.68 24.87 6.19
N PRO A 150 -24.40 25.91 6.66
CA PRO A 150 -24.40 27.25 6.07
C PRO A 150 -23.04 27.88 5.79
N THR A 151 -22.03 27.67 6.65
CA THR A 151 -20.69 28.28 6.48
C THR A 151 -19.85 27.58 5.42
N PHE A 152 -20.19 26.35 5.04
CA PHE A 152 -19.49 25.56 4.01
C PHE A 152 -20.30 25.40 2.72
N ARG A 153 -21.43 26.10 2.61
CA ARG A 153 -22.30 26.16 1.43
C ARG A 153 -22.05 27.43 0.60
N ALA A 154 -20.90 27.52 -0.09
CA ALA A 154 -20.54 28.71 -0.87
C ALA A 154 -21.19 28.79 -2.27
N LEU A 155 -21.67 27.66 -2.80
CA LEU A 155 -22.30 27.59 -4.12
C LEU A 155 -23.63 28.35 -4.18
N ALA A 156 -23.80 29.19 -5.20
CA ALA A 156 -25.05 29.90 -5.49
C ALA A 156 -25.80 29.30 -6.70
N GLU A 157 -25.06 28.96 -7.76
CA GLU A 157 -25.59 28.37 -9.00
C GLU A 157 -24.47 27.55 -9.66
N VAL A 158 -24.82 26.45 -10.33
CA VAL A 158 -23.90 25.74 -11.24
C VAL A 158 -24.48 25.72 -12.65
N ARG A 159 -23.67 26.11 -13.62
CA ARG A 159 -23.97 25.94 -15.04
C ARG A 159 -23.14 24.82 -15.63
N VAL A 160 -23.72 24.03 -16.52
CA VAL A 160 -23.07 22.85 -17.09
C VAL A 160 -23.20 22.84 -18.61
N GLY A 161 -22.13 22.41 -19.27
CA GLY A 161 -22.08 22.17 -20.69
C GLY A 161 -20.78 21.52 -21.11
N ARG A 162 -20.22 21.96 -22.23
CA ARG A 162 -18.98 21.40 -22.78
C ARG A 162 -18.06 22.50 -23.25
N ASP A 163 -16.76 22.36 -23.01
CA ASP A 163 -15.78 23.30 -23.51
C ASP A 163 -15.62 23.21 -25.05
N THR A 164 -14.78 24.06 -25.63
CA THR A 164 -14.52 24.10 -27.08
C THR A 164 -13.91 22.80 -27.62
N ALA A 165 -13.31 21.97 -26.77
CA ALA A 165 -12.79 20.64 -27.10
C ALA A 165 -13.84 19.52 -26.90
N GLY A 166 -15.07 19.87 -26.53
CA GLY A 166 -16.17 18.93 -26.28
C GLY A 166 -16.11 18.24 -24.92
N ARG A 167 -15.21 18.63 -24.02
CA ARG A 167 -15.06 18.04 -22.68
C ARG A 167 -16.11 18.59 -21.72
N PRO A 168 -16.63 17.79 -20.77
CA PRO A 168 -17.55 18.27 -19.75
C PRO A 168 -16.98 19.46 -18.97
N LEU A 169 -17.79 20.51 -18.83
CA LEU A 169 -17.45 21.77 -18.16
C LEU A 169 -18.58 22.16 -17.22
N ALA A 170 -18.24 22.51 -15.98
CA ALA A 170 -19.14 23.14 -15.03
C ALA A 170 -18.59 24.50 -14.57
N MET A 171 -19.48 25.47 -14.41
CA MET A 171 -19.20 26.81 -13.93
C MET A 171 -20.03 27.09 -12.68
N GLY A 172 -19.40 27.14 -11.51
CA GLY A 172 -20.06 27.44 -10.24
C GLY A 172 -19.91 28.92 -9.87
N ALA A 173 -21.01 29.61 -9.63
CA ALA A 173 -20.98 30.92 -8.97
C ALA A 173 -20.84 30.71 -7.46
N LEU A 174 -19.80 31.29 -6.85
CA LEU A 174 -19.49 31.14 -5.43
C LEU A 174 -19.60 32.47 -4.70
N ASN A 175 -20.21 32.43 -3.52
CA ASN A 175 -20.23 33.53 -2.56
C ASN A 175 -19.72 33.02 -1.22
N LEU A 176 -18.76 33.73 -0.62
CA LEU A 176 -18.31 33.41 0.73
C LEU A 176 -19.46 33.67 1.72
N PRO A 177 -19.90 32.67 2.50
CA PRO A 177 -20.92 32.89 3.52
C PRO A 177 -20.44 33.92 4.55
N ALA A 178 -21.31 34.83 4.98
CA ALA A 178 -20.92 35.91 5.91
C ALA A 178 -20.33 35.39 7.22
N GLN A 179 -20.84 34.25 7.70
CA GLN A 179 -20.40 33.54 8.90
C GLN A 179 -19.06 32.80 8.71
N ALA A 180 -18.62 32.63 7.47
CA ALA A 180 -17.33 32.04 7.10
C ALA A 180 -16.29 33.10 6.71
N SER A 181 -16.55 34.38 7.07
CA SER A 181 -15.61 35.45 6.81
C SER A 181 -14.32 35.25 7.61
N ASP A 182 -13.20 35.49 6.94
CA ASP A 182 -11.87 35.52 7.53
C ASP A 182 -11.43 36.98 7.68
N PRO A 183 -11.86 37.66 8.77
CA PRO A 183 -11.59 39.09 8.95
C PRO A 183 -10.09 39.40 9.10
N LEU A 184 -9.25 38.39 9.36
CA LEU A 184 -7.81 38.54 9.48
C LEU A 184 -7.08 38.30 8.15
N GLY A 185 -7.76 37.81 7.11
CA GLY A 185 -7.15 37.43 5.83
C GLY A 185 -6.07 36.36 6.00
N ALA A 186 -6.26 35.47 6.98
CA ALA A 186 -5.33 34.42 7.35
C ALA A 186 -5.22 33.30 6.31
N PHE A 187 -6.27 33.05 5.52
CA PHE A 187 -6.31 31.95 4.55
C PHE A 187 -6.01 32.42 3.13
N ALA A 188 -4.93 31.89 2.54
CA ALA A 188 -4.71 32.07 1.09
C ALA A 188 -5.58 31.11 0.27
N LEU A 189 -5.98 29.99 0.88
CA LEU A 189 -6.93 29.02 0.34
C LEU A 189 -8.20 29.03 1.22
N PRO A 190 -9.17 29.94 1.00
CA PRO A 190 -10.36 30.03 1.86
C PRO A 190 -11.19 28.73 1.80
N PRO A 191 -11.34 28.00 2.93
CA PRO A 191 -11.92 26.66 2.91
C PRO A 191 -13.30 26.58 2.28
N SER A 192 -14.20 27.53 2.58
CA SER A 192 -15.57 27.53 2.05
C SER A 192 -15.63 27.75 0.54
N LEU A 193 -14.75 28.61 -0.01
CA LEU A 193 -14.73 28.89 -1.46
C LEU A 193 -14.09 27.74 -2.24
N LEU A 194 -12.96 27.20 -1.75
CA LEU A 194 -12.36 26.02 -2.38
C LEU A 194 -13.26 24.78 -2.28
N GLY A 195 -13.88 24.57 -1.11
CA GLY A 195 -14.90 23.55 -0.91
C GLY A 195 -16.05 23.73 -1.89
N GLY A 196 -16.57 24.95 -2.03
CA GLY A 196 -17.59 25.31 -3.03
C GLY A 196 -17.18 25.03 -4.47
N ALA A 197 -15.92 25.26 -4.82
CA ALA A 197 -15.40 24.97 -6.15
C ALA A 197 -15.35 23.46 -6.44
N LEU A 198 -14.95 22.65 -5.45
CA LEU A 198 -15.02 21.20 -5.54
C LEU A 198 -16.48 20.73 -5.59
N GLN A 199 -17.39 21.33 -4.82
CA GLN A 199 -18.82 21.01 -4.84
C GLN A 199 -19.50 21.35 -6.18
N ALA A 200 -19.01 22.35 -6.93
CA ALA A 200 -19.59 22.77 -8.22
C ALA A 200 -19.56 21.69 -9.30
N SER A 201 -18.63 20.74 -9.21
CA SER A 201 -18.59 19.52 -10.01
C SER A 201 -19.87 18.66 -9.92
N MET A 202 -20.68 18.80 -8.87
CA MET A 202 -21.97 18.11 -8.74
C MET A 202 -22.87 18.41 -9.94
N GLY A 203 -22.75 19.60 -10.55
CA GLY A 203 -23.45 19.88 -11.80
C GLY A 203 -23.08 18.89 -12.92
N LEU A 204 -21.81 18.50 -13.04
CA LEU A 204 -21.38 17.50 -14.02
C LEU A 204 -22.09 16.16 -13.78
N PHE A 205 -22.24 15.76 -12.51
CA PHE A 205 -22.94 14.54 -12.12
C PHE A 205 -24.45 14.62 -12.40
N LEU A 206 -25.13 15.70 -11.96
CA LEU A 206 -26.56 15.92 -12.19
C LEU A 206 -26.93 15.97 -13.68
N SER A 207 -26.01 16.40 -14.54
CA SER A 207 -26.21 16.45 -15.99
C SER A 207 -26.16 15.07 -16.69
N ARG A 208 -25.70 14.00 -16.02
CA ARG A 208 -25.61 12.64 -16.59
C ARG A 208 -26.97 11.94 -16.50
N SER A 209 -27.52 11.52 -17.64
CA SER A 209 -28.92 11.07 -17.70
C SER A 209 -29.17 9.60 -17.36
N GLN A 210 -28.16 8.71 -17.35
CA GLN A 210 -28.28 7.30 -16.93
C GLN A 210 -26.90 6.78 -16.54
N ASP A 211 -26.67 6.51 -15.25
CA ASP A 211 -25.78 5.49 -14.64
C ASP A 211 -25.62 5.82 -13.14
N GLY A 212 -25.58 4.79 -12.29
CA GLY A 212 -25.79 4.86 -10.83
C GLY A 212 -24.81 5.74 -10.03
N PRO A 213 -25.05 5.92 -8.71
CA PRO A 213 -24.28 6.84 -7.87
C PRO A 213 -22.82 6.38 -7.72
N SER A 214 -21.90 7.08 -8.37
CA SER A 214 -20.49 7.13 -7.97
C SER A 214 -20.24 8.48 -7.30
N LEU A 215 -19.63 8.45 -6.10
CA LEU A 215 -19.38 9.62 -5.27
C LEU A 215 -18.68 10.72 -6.08
N PRO A 216 -19.15 11.98 -6.04
CA PRO A 216 -18.53 13.06 -6.80
C PRO A 216 -17.10 13.30 -6.32
N PHE A 217 -16.77 13.10 -5.04
CA PHE A 217 -15.40 13.28 -4.51
C PHE A 217 -15.15 12.32 -3.35
N ALA A 218 -14.50 11.19 -3.62
CA ALA A 218 -13.54 10.61 -2.70
C ALA A 218 -12.17 10.95 -3.31
N GLY A 219 -11.67 12.15 -3.01
CA GLY A 219 -10.39 12.60 -3.55
C GLY A 219 -9.27 11.81 -2.90
N GLU A 220 -8.76 10.78 -3.58
CA GLU A 220 -7.56 10.08 -3.11
C GLU A 220 -6.34 10.98 -3.26
N THR A 221 -6.30 11.81 -4.32
CA THR A 221 -5.11 12.62 -4.64
C THR A 221 -5.43 14.00 -5.24
N VAL A 222 -4.60 14.98 -4.88
CA VAL A 222 -4.46 16.27 -5.56
C VAL A 222 -3.08 16.32 -6.19
N ASP A 223 -3.05 16.26 -7.52
CA ASP A 223 -1.82 16.22 -8.31
C ASP A 223 -1.02 17.51 -8.17
N ALA A 224 -1.71 18.66 -8.16
CA ALA A 224 -1.10 19.98 -7.99
C ALA A 224 -2.08 21.04 -7.45
N VAL A 225 -1.56 21.99 -6.68
CA VAL A 225 -2.23 23.23 -6.25
C VAL A 225 -1.33 24.43 -6.59
N GLU A 226 -1.87 25.38 -7.35
CA GLU A 226 -1.20 26.62 -7.72
C GLU A 226 -2.00 27.82 -7.19
N VAL A 227 -1.31 28.78 -6.56
CA VAL A 227 -1.89 30.03 -6.07
C VAL A 227 -1.31 31.19 -6.85
N PHE A 228 -2.17 31.97 -7.48
CA PHE A 228 -1.81 33.13 -8.29
C PHE A 228 -2.12 34.45 -7.60
N GLY A 229 -3.06 34.44 -6.64
CA GLY A 229 -3.47 35.64 -5.92
C GLY A 229 -4.57 35.37 -4.89
N PRO A 230 -4.98 36.41 -4.13
CA PRO A 230 -6.04 36.29 -3.14
C PRO A 230 -7.37 35.92 -3.80
N VAL A 231 -8.13 35.04 -3.15
CA VAL A 231 -9.46 34.65 -3.62
C VAL A 231 -10.49 35.68 -3.12
N PRO A 232 -11.24 36.35 -4.01
CA PRO A 232 -12.29 37.30 -3.62
C PRO A 232 -13.48 36.60 -2.96
N VAL A 233 -14.28 37.36 -2.20
CA VAL A 233 -15.51 36.88 -1.56
C VAL A 233 -16.59 36.44 -2.55
N GLN A 234 -16.48 36.86 -3.82
CA GLN A 234 -17.28 36.38 -4.95
C GLN A 234 -16.35 35.82 -6.00
N ALA A 235 -16.47 34.54 -6.32
CA ALA A 235 -15.59 33.83 -7.23
C ALA A 235 -16.38 32.94 -8.19
N ILE A 236 -15.77 32.59 -9.31
CA ILE A 236 -16.29 31.65 -10.29
C ILE A 236 -15.40 30.40 -10.26
N ALA A 237 -16.00 29.25 -9.94
CA ALA A 237 -15.36 27.96 -10.08
C ALA A 237 -15.53 27.45 -11.51
N LEU A 238 -14.43 27.05 -12.15
CA LEU A 238 -14.40 26.40 -13.46
C LEU A 238 -13.90 24.97 -13.25
N VAL A 239 -14.77 23.99 -13.48
CA VAL A 239 -14.47 22.56 -13.32
C VAL A 239 -14.48 21.90 -14.70
N ARG A 240 -13.32 21.41 -15.14
CA ARG A 240 -13.13 20.76 -16.45
C ARG A 240 -12.73 19.31 -16.25
N GLN A 241 -13.38 18.40 -16.97
CA GLN A 241 -12.97 17.00 -16.99
C GLN A 241 -11.90 16.77 -18.07
N ASN A 242 -10.75 16.20 -17.69
CA ASN A 242 -9.65 15.94 -18.62
C ASN A 242 -9.82 14.61 -19.37
N ALA A 243 -9.27 14.55 -20.60
CA ALA A 243 -9.27 13.35 -21.42
C ALA A 243 -8.20 12.37 -20.89
N GLY A 244 -8.65 11.44 -20.04
CA GLY A 244 -7.86 10.32 -19.52
C GLY A 244 -8.74 9.19 -18.98
N GLY A 245 -10.04 9.24 -19.27
CA GLY A 245 -11.01 8.22 -18.93
C GLY A 245 -11.83 7.88 -20.16
N SER A 246 -11.61 6.71 -20.73
CA SER A 246 -12.55 6.05 -21.63
C SER A 246 -13.90 5.94 -20.93
N ALA A 247 -15.01 5.87 -21.66
CA ALA A 247 -16.30 5.52 -21.05
C ALA A 247 -16.18 4.10 -20.45
N GLY A 248 -15.92 4.00 -19.14
CA GLY A 248 -15.56 2.77 -18.44
C GLY A 248 -14.38 2.87 -17.47
N ASP A 249 -13.60 3.96 -17.46
CA ASP A 249 -12.47 4.11 -16.54
C ASP A 249 -12.92 4.49 -15.12
N ALA A 250 -12.39 3.78 -14.13
CA ALA A 250 -12.65 3.98 -12.71
C ALA A 250 -11.96 5.23 -12.11
N VAL A 251 -11.40 6.12 -12.95
CA VAL A 251 -10.61 7.28 -12.53
C VAL A 251 -11.07 8.54 -13.28
N LEU A 252 -11.48 9.55 -12.53
CA LEU A 252 -11.91 10.87 -12.98
C LEU A 252 -10.83 11.92 -12.69
N LYS A 253 -10.32 12.58 -13.74
CA LYS A 253 -9.39 13.71 -13.61
C LYS A 253 -10.09 15.04 -13.86
N LEU A 254 -9.97 15.96 -12.91
CA LEU A 254 -10.61 17.27 -12.92
C LEU A 254 -9.59 18.39 -12.76
N ASP A 255 -9.65 19.38 -13.63
CA ASP A 255 -9.01 20.68 -13.39
C ASP A 255 -10.04 21.64 -12.81
N VAL A 256 -9.79 22.13 -11.59
CA VAL A 256 -10.66 23.07 -10.86
C VAL A 256 -9.94 24.39 -10.71
N SER A 257 -10.46 25.46 -11.31
CA SER A 257 -9.91 26.81 -11.17
C SER A 257 -10.91 27.72 -10.46
N LEU A 258 -10.47 28.47 -9.45
CA LEU A 258 -11.22 29.62 -8.93
C LEU A 258 -10.73 30.88 -9.62
N ALA A 259 -11.64 31.62 -10.24
CA ALA A 259 -11.38 32.90 -10.85
C ALA A 259 -12.18 34.02 -10.17
N ASP A 260 -11.68 35.25 -10.23
CA ASP A 260 -12.46 36.42 -9.88
C ASP A 260 -13.53 36.72 -10.93
N VAL A 261 -14.38 37.72 -10.66
CA VAL A 261 -15.48 38.10 -11.58
C VAL A 261 -15.00 38.71 -12.91
N GLN A 262 -13.70 39.01 -13.05
CA GLN A 262 -13.07 39.42 -14.31
C GLN A 262 -12.37 38.26 -15.03
N GLY A 263 -12.41 37.04 -14.48
CA GLY A 263 -11.83 35.84 -15.08
C GLY A 263 -10.36 35.60 -14.72
N ARG A 264 -9.73 36.42 -13.88
CA ARG A 264 -8.36 36.14 -13.43
C ARG A 264 -8.37 34.97 -12.47
N VAL A 265 -7.60 33.93 -12.77
CA VAL A 265 -7.49 32.73 -11.94
C VAL A 265 -6.71 33.07 -10.67
N CYS A 266 -7.31 32.82 -9.51
CA CYS A 266 -6.72 33.00 -8.19
C CYS A 266 -6.04 31.71 -7.70
N VAL A 267 -6.70 30.56 -7.90
CA VAL A 267 -6.22 29.23 -7.48
C VAL A 267 -6.56 28.20 -8.54
N ARG A 268 -5.67 27.24 -8.78
CA ARG A 268 -5.93 26.06 -9.61
C ARG A 268 -5.58 24.79 -8.85
N LEU A 269 -6.46 23.79 -8.96
CA LEU A 269 -6.27 22.45 -8.43
C LEU A 269 -6.41 21.42 -9.55
N GLN A 270 -5.53 20.43 -9.56
CA GLN A 270 -5.63 19.24 -10.40
C GLN A 270 -5.97 18.07 -9.49
N VAL A 271 -7.16 17.49 -9.67
CA VAL A 271 -7.73 16.48 -8.76
C VAL A 271 -7.92 15.18 -9.53
N THR A 272 -7.46 14.09 -8.95
CA THR A 272 -7.72 12.74 -9.45
C THR A 272 -8.60 12.02 -8.42
N ALA A 273 -9.79 11.60 -8.86
CA ALA A 273 -10.77 10.90 -8.04
C ALA A 273 -11.06 9.51 -8.64
N THR A 274 -11.24 8.50 -7.81
CA THR A 274 -11.61 7.15 -8.25
C THR A 274 -13.12 6.96 -8.12
N SER A 275 -13.75 6.35 -9.13
CA SER A 275 -15.14 5.88 -9.06
C SER A 275 -15.13 4.40 -8.69
N GLY A 276 -15.40 4.10 -7.41
CA GLY A 276 -15.47 2.73 -6.88
C GLY A 276 -15.94 2.72 -5.43
N ASP A 277 -16.16 1.52 -4.88
CA ASP A 277 -16.36 1.34 -3.44
C ASP A 277 -15.13 1.86 -2.68
N ARG A 278 -15.37 2.57 -1.58
CA ARG A 278 -14.32 3.12 -0.70
C ARG A 278 -13.33 2.03 -0.30
N SER A 279 -12.06 2.37 -0.20
CA SER A 279 -11.03 1.40 0.23
C SER A 279 -11.37 0.83 1.62
N PRO A 280 -10.94 -0.41 1.95
CA PRO A 280 -11.15 -0.99 3.28
C PRO A 280 -10.69 -0.09 4.43
N LEU A 281 -9.59 0.65 4.25
CA LEU A 281 -9.06 1.63 5.22
C LEU A 281 -10.01 2.84 5.44
N GLU A 282 -10.71 3.27 4.40
CA GLU A 282 -11.73 4.32 4.50
C GLU A 282 -13.03 3.79 5.14
N GLN A 283 -13.35 2.51 4.93
CA GLN A 283 -14.48 1.84 5.58
C GLN A 283 -14.22 1.64 7.08
N GLU A 284 -13.03 1.21 7.47
CA GLU A 284 -12.58 1.10 8.87
C GLU A 284 -12.50 2.47 9.57
N ALA A 285 -11.98 3.50 8.91
CA ALA A 285 -11.97 4.87 9.45
C ALA A 285 -13.40 5.38 9.71
N TRP A 286 -14.38 4.93 8.91
CA TRP A 286 -15.78 5.22 9.11
C TRP A 286 -16.47 4.33 10.16
N ALA A 287 -15.91 3.16 10.45
CA ALA A 287 -16.43 2.20 11.42
C ALA A 287 -15.89 2.41 12.84
N ALA A 288 -14.72 3.06 13.00
CA ALA A 288 -14.08 3.26 14.30
C ALA A 288 -14.96 4.06 15.31
N PRO A 289 -15.02 3.65 16.60
CA PRO A 289 -15.67 4.41 17.67
C PRO A 289 -14.95 5.74 17.98
N LEU A 290 -15.70 6.76 18.39
CA LEU A 290 -15.15 8.03 18.87
C LEU A 290 -14.65 7.84 20.31
N HIS A 291 -13.33 7.74 20.52
CA HIS A 291 -12.77 7.65 21.87
C HIS A 291 -12.97 8.96 22.64
N ALA A 292 -13.78 8.91 23.69
CA ALA A 292 -13.94 9.99 24.66
C ALA A 292 -13.00 9.74 25.84
N GLY A 293 -11.89 10.50 25.91
CA GLY A 293 -10.97 10.44 27.06
C GLY A 293 -11.59 11.03 28.32
N ARG A 294 -11.69 10.24 29.39
CA ARG A 294 -11.73 10.72 30.79
C ARG A 294 -10.70 9.94 31.61
N LEU A 295 -9.83 10.70 32.28
CA LEU A 295 -8.77 10.21 33.15
C LEU A 295 -9.36 9.66 34.46
N GLU A 296 -9.49 8.35 34.56
CA GLU A 296 -9.45 7.59 35.82
C GLU A 296 -8.11 6.82 35.86
N SER A 297 -7.55 6.57 37.04
CA SER A 297 -6.18 6.04 37.15
C SER A 297 -6.01 4.68 36.48
N ALA A 298 -5.13 4.61 35.49
CA ALA A 298 -4.86 3.45 34.62
C ALA A 298 -4.61 2.12 35.36
N ALA A 299 -4.09 2.17 36.59
CA ALA A 299 -3.80 0.97 37.36
C ALA A 299 -5.06 0.24 37.87
N GLU A 300 -6.10 0.98 38.31
CA GLU A 300 -7.34 0.37 38.83
C GLU A 300 -8.24 -0.15 37.70
N LEU A 301 -8.25 0.55 36.56
CA LEU A 301 -8.99 0.13 35.36
C LEU A 301 -8.35 -1.10 34.70
N ALA A 302 -7.02 -1.17 34.63
CA ALA A 302 -6.32 -2.31 34.04
C ALA A 302 -6.56 -3.61 34.86
N GLU A 303 -6.57 -3.51 36.19
CA GLU A 303 -6.79 -4.67 37.07
C GLU A 303 -8.25 -5.15 37.00
N ASP A 304 -9.24 -4.24 37.03
CA ASP A 304 -10.66 -4.58 36.85
C ASP A 304 -10.95 -5.17 35.45
N GLN A 305 -10.29 -4.66 34.41
CA GLN A 305 -10.47 -5.10 33.02
C GLN A 305 -9.82 -6.46 32.76
N GLN A 306 -8.65 -6.73 33.35
CA GLN A 306 -8.00 -8.04 33.27
C GLN A 306 -8.83 -9.11 33.99
N VAL A 307 -9.37 -8.81 35.17
CA VAL A 307 -10.26 -9.73 35.91
C VAL A 307 -11.57 -9.98 35.16
N LEU A 308 -12.11 -8.97 34.48
CA LEU A 308 -13.30 -9.13 33.65
C LEU A 308 -13.01 -10.03 32.43
N GLN A 309 -11.90 -9.80 31.74
CA GLN A 309 -11.47 -10.59 30.57
C GLN A 309 -11.28 -12.06 30.94
N GLU A 310 -10.60 -12.38 32.05
CA GLU A 310 -10.41 -13.77 32.50
C GLU A 310 -11.74 -14.49 32.77
N ARG A 311 -12.71 -13.78 33.35
CA ARG A 311 -14.04 -14.37 33.64
C ARG A 311 -14.86 -14.55 32.37
N VAL A 312 -14.76 -13.64 31.41
CA VAL A 312 -15.39 -13.77 30.07
C VAL A 312 -14.77 -14.94 29.32
N LEU A 313 -13.44 -15.09 29.35
CA LEU A 313 -12.73 -16.22 28.76
C LEU A 313 -13.22 -17.56 29.33
N HIS A 314 -13.37 -17.66 30.65
CA HIS A 314 -13.92 -18.87 31.28
C HIS A 314 -15.36 -19.18 30.82
N ARG A 315 -16.20 -18.16 30.61
CA ARG A 315 -17.55 -18.33 30.06
C ARG A 315 -17.53 -18.78 28.61
N LEU A 316 -16.64 -18.21 27.79
CA LEU A 316 -16.44 -18.61 26.39
C LEU A 316 -15.92 -20.04 26.28
N LEU A 317 -14.96 -20.45 27.10
CA LEU A 317 -14.48 -21.83 27.16
C LEU A 317 -15.62 -22.81 27.48
N THR A 318 -16.48 -22.47 28.44
CA THR A 318 -17.66 -23.27 28.78
C THR A 318 -18.66 -23.34 27.61
N LEU A 319 -18.84 -22.24 26.89
CA LEU A 319 -19.74 -22.17 25.74
C LEU A 319 -19.20 -22.97 24.55
N PHE A 320 -17.92 -22.79 24.23
CA PHE A 320 -17.23 -23.47 23.16
C PHE A 320 -17.15 -24.98 23.41
N SER A 321 -16.83 -25.40 24.64
CA SER A 321 -16.85 -26.81 25.06
C SER A 321 -18.19 -27.50 24.77
N LYS A 322 -19.32 -26.82 25.04
CA LYS A 322 -20.67 -27.36 24.78
C LYS A 322 -20.98 -27.49 23.29
N VAL A 323 -20.56 -26.52 22.47
CA VAL A 323 -20.82 -26.53 21.02
C VAL A 323 -19.91 -27.51 20.30
N ALA A 324 -18.61 -27.49 20.63
CA ALA A 324 -17.60 -28.37 20.04
C ALA A 324 -17.67 -29.81 20.57
N LYS A 325 -18.37 -30.06 21.69
CA LYS A 325 -18.39 -31.34 22.41
C LYS A 325 -16.99 -31.83 22.78
N ILE A 326 -16.10 -30.89 23.08
CA ILE A 326 -14.74 -31.11 23.59
C ILE A 326 -14.75 -30.71 25.06
N ASP A 327 -14.18 -31.54 25.93
CA ASP A 327 -14.04 -31.20 27.35
C ASP A 327 -13.26 -29.88 27.52
N ALA A 328 -13.74 -28.99 28.38
CA ALA A 328 -13.14 -27.65 28.58
C ALA A 328 -11.64 -27.72 28.92
N ASP A 329 -11.21 -28.76 29.64
CA ASP A 329 -9.81 -28.98 30.03
C ASP A 329 -8.89 -29.37 28.86
N ARG A 330 -9.46 -29.65 27.68
CA ARG A 330 -8.73 -30.00 26.45
C ARG A 330 -8.74 -28.86 25.41
N ILE A 331 -9.27 -27.69 25.77
CA ILE A 331 -9.34 -26.52 24.89
C ILE A 331 -8.29 -25.51 25.38
N ASP A 332 -7.26 -25.31 24.57
CA ASP A 332 -6.28 -24.23 24.76
C ASP A 332 -6.89 -22.90 24.26
N PRO A 333 -7.01 -21.87 25.12
CA PRO A 333 -7.60 -20.58 24.76
C PRO A 333 -6.79 -19.76 23.74
N GLU A 334 -5.50 -20.06 23.54
CA GLU A 334 -4.60 -19.38 22.59
C GLU A 334 -4.47 -20.13 21.25
N GLU A 335 -4.98 -21.36 21.15
CA GLU A 335 -4.96 -22.12 19.89
C GLU A 335 -6.05 -21.63 18.93
N ALA A 336 -5.73 -21.62 17.63
CA ALA A 336 -6.67 -21.22 16.59
C ALA A 336 -7.91 -22.13 16.55
N LEU A 337 -9.10 -21.53 16.50
CA LEU A 337 -10.39 -22.21 16.48
C LEU A 337 -10.52 -23.24 15.34
N GLU A 338 -9.85 -22.98 14.20
CA GLU A 338 -9.78 -23.87 13.03
C GLU A 338 -9.22 -25.26 13.35
N ARG A 339 -8.25 -25.34 14.27
CA ARG A 339 -7.60 -26.61 14.63
C ARG A 339 -8.53 -27.54 15.42
N TYR A 340 -9.58 -26.99 16.03
CA TYR A 340 -10.65 -27.74 16.67
C TYR A 340 -11.75 -28.16 15.69
N GLY A 341 -11.57 -27.92 14.38
CA GLY A 341 -12.50 -28.33 13.33
C GLY A 341 -13.76 -27.48 13.27
N ILE A 342 -13.65 -26.17 13.56
CA ILE A 342 -14.79 -25.26 13.49
C ILE A 342 -15.34 -25.21 12.05
N ASP A 343 -16.59 -25.64 11.87
CA ASP A 343 -17.29 -25.61 10.58
C ASP A 343 -18.43 -24.58 10.57
N SER A 344 -19.07 -24.37 9.41
CA SER A 344 -20.15 -23.39 9.28
C SER A 344 -21.36 -23.66 10.21
N VAL A 345 -21.56 -24.89 10.67
CA VAL A 345 -22.63 -25.27 11.60
C VAL A 345 -22.24 -24.87 13.03
N MET A 346 -21.01 -25.16 13.44
CA MET A 346 -20.47 -24.75 14.74
C MET A 346 -20.40 -23.23 14.88
N VAL A 347 -19.94 -22.53 13.83
CA VAL A 347 -19.94 -21.05 13.78
C VAL A 347 -21.36 -20.51 13.93
N SER A 348 -22.34 -21.10 13.24
CA SER A 348 -23.74 -20.67 13.35
C SER A 348 -24.31 -20.88 14.76
N GLN A 349 -23.95 -21.98 15.43
CA GLN A 349 -24.40 -22.27 16.81
C GLN A 349 -23.75 -21.36 17.85
N LEU A 350 -22.45 -21.08 17.71
CA LEU A 350 -21.75 -20.12 18.57
C LEU A 350 -22.29 -18.72 18.38
N ASN A 351 -22.51 -18.28 17.14
CA ASN A 351 -23.14 -16.99 16.85
C ASN A 351 -24.55 -16.90 17.45
N LEU A 352 -25.36 -17.95 17.35
CA LEU A 352 -26.69 -17.98 17.97
C LEU A 352 -26.61 -17.86 19.49
N ALA A 353 -25.67 -18.57 20.12
CA ALA A 353 -25.50 -18.54 21.56
C ALA A 353 -24.97 -17.19 22.07
N LEU A 354 -24.00 -16.60 21.36
CA LEU A 354 -23.49 -15.27 21.66
C LEU A 354 -24.56 -14.19 21.43
N ASN A 355 -25.35 -14.27 20.36
CA ASN A 355 -26.49 -13.36 20.14
C ASN A 355 -27.54 -13.48 21.25
N GLY A 356 -27.72 -14.66 21.83
CA GLY A 356 -28.59 -14.86 22.99
C GLY A 356 -28.11 -14.15 24.26
N ILE A 357 -26.82 -13.79 24.33
CA ILE A 357 -26.18 -13.12 25.47
C ILE A 357 -26.03 -11.62 25.22
N PHE A 358 -25.59 -11.25 24.01
CA PHE A 358 -25.23 -9.87 23.65
C PHE A 358 -26.25 -9.18 22.72
N GLY A 359 -27.31 -9.86 22.28
CA GLY A 359 -28.32 -9.28 21.38
C GLY A 359 -27.85 -9.17 19.92
N GLU A 360 -28.52 -8.32 19.13
CA GLU A 360 -28.12 -8.01 17.73
C GLU A 360 -26.91 -7.05 17.65
N GLU A 361 -26.34 -6.67 18.79
CA GLU A 361 -25.24 -5.70 18.88
C GLU A 361 -23.88 -6.31 18.49
N ILE A 362 -23.75 -7.64 18.44
CA ILE A 362 -22.51 -8.32 18.04
C ILE A 362 -22.51 -8.73 16.56
N PRO A 363 -21.43 -8.44 15.81
CA PRO A 363 -21.29 -8.93 14.44
C PRO A 363 -21.29 -10.47 14.38
N LYS A 364 -21.99 -11.04 13.39
CA LYS A 364 -21.96 -12.50 13.14
C LYS A 364 -20.62 -12.98 12.58
N THR A 365 -19.71 -12.05 12.31
CA THR A 365 -18.38 -12.29 11.76
C THR A 365 -17.29 -12.40 12.82
N LEU A 366 -17.58 -12.17 14.10
CA LEU A 366 -16.58 -12.13 15.18
C LEU A 366 -15.70 -13.39 15.26
N LEU A 367 -16.25 -14.58 14.97
CA LEU A 367 -15.48 -15.83 14.99
C LEU A 367 -14.50 -15.98 13.81
N PHE A 368 -14.59 -15.12 12.79
CA PHE A 368 -13.64 -15.02 11.68
C PHE A 368 -12.60 -13.92 11.91
N GLU A 369 -12.97 -12.89 12.67
CA GLU A 369 -12.11 -11.75 13.03
C GLU A 369 -11.18 -12.11 14.20
N TYR A 370 -11.68 -12.87 15.18
CA TYR A 370 -10.92 -13.31 16.37
C TYR A 370 -10.70 -14.82 16.34
N ARG A 371 -9.47 -15.22 15.94
CA ARG A 371 -9.13 -16.62 15.68
C ARG A 371 -8.90 -17.47 16.93
N THR A 372 -8.83 -16.88 18.13
CA THR A 372 -8.63 -17.59 19.41
C THR A 372 -9.69 -17.18 20.43
N LEU A 373 -9.96 -18.03 21.42
CA LEU A 373 -10.94 -17.70 22.47
C LEU A 373 -10.46 -16.55 23.37
N SER A 374 -9.15 -16.43 23.57
CA SER A 374 -8.52 -15.34 24.32
C SER A 374 -8.69 -13.99 23.64
N ALA A 375 -8.46 -13.92 22.32
CA ALA A 375 -8.66 -12.70 21.52
C ALA A 375 -10.13 -12.29 21.49
N LEU A 376 -11.05 -13.26 21.35
CA LEU A 376 -12.50 -13.00 21.41
C LEU A 376 -12.93 -12.52 22.80
N ALA A 377 -12.37 -13.08 23.87
CA ALA A 377 -12.64 -12.63 25.23
C ALA A 377 -12.17 -11.20 25.49
N GLY A 378 -10.97 -10.86 24.99
CA GLY A 378 -10.41 -9.51 25.05
C GLY A 378 -11.31 -8.48 24.36
N TYR A 379 -11.72 -8.78 23.13
CA TYR A 379 -12.65 -7.94 22.37
C TYR A 379 -13.99 -7.75 23.08
N LEU A 380 -14.63 -8.85 23.52
CA LEU A 380 -15.94 -8.76 24.18
C LEU A 380 -15.87 -8.01 25.52
N ALA A 381 -14.79 -8.18 26.28
CA ALA A 381 -14.58 -7.46 27.54
C ALA A 381 -14.33 -5.97 27.33
N ALA A 382 -13.67 -5.58 26.23
CA ALA A 382 -13.39 -4.19 25.89
C ALA A 382 -14.61 -3.45 25.31
N GLU A 383 -15.31 -4.06 24.33
CA GLU A 383 -16.42 -3.40 23.62
C GLU A 383 -17.76 -3.53 24.33
N TYR A 384 -17.99 -4.60 25.09
CA TYR A 384 -19.26 -4.87 25.78
C TYR A 384 -19.10 -5.10 27.30
N PRO A 385 -18.43 -4.19 28.04
CA PRO A 385 -18.02 -4.43 29.43
C PRO A 385 -19.19 -4.63 30.38
N GLN A 386 -20.32 -3.93 30.16
CA GLN A 386 -21.51 -4.04 31.02
C GLN A 386 -22.20 -5.41 30.84
N THR A 387 -22.37 -5.86 29.60
CA THR A 387 -22.96 -7.16 29.28
C THR A 387 -22.05 -8.30 29.73
N CYS A 388 -20.73 -8.15 29.54
CA CYS A 388 -19.72 -9.07 30.05
C CYS A 388 -19.72 -9.16 31.58
N ALA A 389 -19.86 -8.05 32.30
CA ALA A 389 -19.95 -8.05 33.76
C ALA A 389 -21.19 -8.80 34.26
N GLN A 390 -22.33 -8.62 33.59
CA GLN A 390 -23.57 -9.35 33.89
C GLN A 390 -23.45 -10.85 33.57
N TRP A 391 -22.89 -11.21 32.41
CA TRP A 391 -22.74 -12.60 31.97
C TRP A 391 -21.71 -13.39 32.81
N SER A 392 -20.65 -12.72 33.24
CA SER A 392 -19.60 -13.30 34.10
C SER A 392 -19.94 -13.27 35.59
N GLY A 393 -20.92 -12.47 36.01
CA GLY A 393 -21.28 -12.26 37.42
C GLY A 393 -20.28 -11.38 38.18
N PHE A 394 -19.57 -10.50 37.48
CA PHE A 394 -18.63 -9.54 38.07
C PHE A 394 -19.40 -8.37 38.72
N THR A 395 -19.12 -8.10 40.00
CA THR A 395 -19.66 -6.94 40.73
C THR A 395 -18.51 -6.18 41.39
N LYS A 396 -18.41 -4.88 41.10
CA LYS A 396 -17.32 -4.01 41.59
C LYS A 396 -17.38 -3.94 43.13
N SER A 397 -16.35 -4.45 43.79
CA SER A 397 -16.26 -4.43 45.26
C SER A 397 -15.86 -3.03 45.72
N SER A 398 -16.71 -2.40 46.53
CA SER A 398 -16.38 -1.14 47.22
C SER A 398 -15.95 -1.44 48.66
N VAL A 399 -14.65 -1.29 48.95
CA VAL A 399 -14.15 -1.21 50.34
C VAL A 399 -13.13 -0.08 50.48
N ARG A 400 -13.37 0.68 51.55
CA ARG A 400 -12.74 1.90 52.06
C ARG A 400 -11.26 1.78 52.52
N ALA A 401 -10.54 2.89 52.28
CA ALA A 401 -9.82 3.77 53.20
C ALA A 401 -8.58 3.34 54.03
N SER A 402 -7.62 4.28 53.96
CA SER A 402 -6.49 4.63 54.83
C SER A 402 -5.14 4.12 54.31
N SER A 403 -4.10 4.93 54.14
CA SER A 403 -3.69 6.05 54.98
C SER A 403 -2.90 7.14 54.22
N ASP A 404 -3.28 8.36 54.55
CA ASP A 404 -2.53 9.61 54.57
C ASP A 404 -1.05 9.48 55.01
N GLN A 405 -0.10 10.06 54.27
CA GLN A 405 0.76 11.19 54.70
C GLN A 405 2.05 11.38 53.86
N ALA A 406 2.12 12.57 53.24
CA ALA A 406 3.25 13.53 53.15
C ALA A 406 4.58 13.08 52.44
N VAL A 407 5.34 13.90 51.71
CA VAL A 407 5.80 15.29 51.97
C VAL A 407 6.31 15.95 50.66
N ASP A 408 5.89 17.21 50.46
CA ASP A 408 6.50 18.39 49.80
C ASP A 408 7.70 18.38 48.82
N ASN A 409 7.50 19.26 47.82
CA ASN A 409 8.43 20.26 47.22
C ASN A 409 9.63 19.84 46.36
N ALA A 410 9.69 20.34 45.11
CA ALA A 410 10.19 21.70 44.83
C ALA A 410 10.29 22.00 43.32
N LEU A 411 9.89 23.23 42.97
CA LEU A 411 10.04 23.86 41.65
C LEU A 411 11.49 24.24 41.30
N ALA A 412 11.72 24.23 39.98
CA ALA A 412 12.57 25.13 39.20
C ALA A 412 14.10 24.98 39.25
N LYS A 413 14.67 24.68 38.08
CA LYS A 413 15.86 25.39 37.55
C LYS A 413 15.90 25.32 36.02
N ALA A 414 15.57 26.45 35.39
CA ALA A 414 15.98 26.79 34.04
C ALA A 414 17.46 27.20 34.06
N GLY A 415 18.22 26.86 33.01
CA GLY A 415 19.55 27.43 32.83
C GLY A 415 20.46 26.73 31.82
N GLN A 416 20.41 27.22 30.58
CA GLN A 416 21.56 27.44 29.68
C GLN A 416 22.11 26.26 28.84
N ARG A 417 21.77 26.34 27.54
CA ARG A 417 22.53 25.80 26.41
C ARG A 417 23.75 26.68 26.12
N PRO A 418 24.89 26.12 25.65
CA PRO A 418 25.90 26.89 24.94
C PRO A 418 25.65 26.92 23.43
N HIS A 419 26.10 28.02 22.85
CA HIS A 419 26.02 28.45 21.46
C HIS A 419 26.69 27.54 20.43
N ALA A 420 26.13 27.65 19.22
CA ALA A 420 26.61 27.14 17.94
C ALA A 420 28.05 27.54 17.59
N SER A 421 28.77 26.61 16.97
CA SER A 421 29.89 26.88 16.07
C SER A 421 29.49 26.43 14.67
N ARG A 422 29.40 27.41 13.78
CA ARG A 422 29.06 27.31 12.36
C ARG A 422 30.35 26.96 11.60
N ALA A 423 30.48 25.72 11.15
CA ALA A 423 31.53 25.30 10.24
C ALA A 423 30.92 24.94 8.88
N ALA A 424 31.58 25.38 7.82
CA ALA A 424 31.15 25.41 6.44
C ALA A 424 30.60 24.06 5.94
N ALA A 425 29.39 24.10 5.36
CA ALA A 425 28.82 22.97 4.63
C ALA A 425 29.57 22.82 3.30
N SER A 426 30.51 21.89 3.25
CA SER A 426 30.82 21.17 2.02
C SER A 426 29.57 20.42 1.57
N PHE A 427 29.24 20.44 0.28
CA PHE A 427 28.18 19.65 -0.32
C PHE A 427 28.28 18.18 0.14
N ARG A 428 27.44 17.78 1.10
CA ARG A 428 27.31 16.38 1.50
C ARG A 428 26.29 15.74 0.58
N GLN A 429 26.79 14.82 -0.23
CA GLN A 429 26.05 13.78 -0.94
C GLN A 429 24.99 13.20 0.01
N VAL A 430 23.71 13.23 -0.37
CA VAL A 430 22.65 12.61 0.43
C VAL A 430 22.86 11.10 0.30
N ASP A 431 23.45 10.50 1.34
CA ASP A 431 23.68 9.06 1.38
C ASP A 431 22.32 8.35 1.43
N ARG A 432 21.89 7.78 0.30
CA ARG A 432 20.74 6.87 0.23
C ARG A 432 21.05 5.68 1.14
N GLU A 433 20.14 5.37 2.07
CA GLU A 433 20.33 4.26 3.00
C GLU A 433 20.48 2.94 2.23
N PRO A 434 21.52 2.13 2.46
CA PRO A 434 21.66 0.83 1.83
C PRO A 434 20.60 -0.16 2.30
N ILE A 435 20.30 -1.16 1.46
CA ILE A 435 19.46 -2.30 1.83
C ILE A 435 20.37 -3.48 2.19
N ALA A 436 20.23 -4.00 3.41
CA ALA A 436 20.92 -5.19 3.86
C ALA A 436 20.23 -6.46 3.31
N ILE A 437 21.05 -7.44 2.94
CA ILE A 437 20.62 -8.81 2.66
C ILE A 437 20.84 -9.61 3.95
N VAL A 438 19.75 -9.98 4.61
CA VAL A 438 19.77 -10.59 5.95
C VAL A 438 19.46 -12.08 5.96
N GLY A 439 18.93 -12.60 4.85
CA GLY A 439 18.67 -14.04 4.68
C GLY A 439 18.69 -14.47 3.23
N LEU A 440 19.01 -15.73 2.99
CA LEU A 440 19.11 -16.34 1.67
C LEU A 440 18.36 -17.68 1.65
N GLY A 441 17.60 -17.92 0.57
CA GLY A 441 17.03 -19.23 0.25
C GLY A 441 17.25 -19.55 -1.22
N GLY A 442 17.54 -20.79 -1.59
CA GLY A 442 17.72 -21.12 -3.00
C GLY A 442 18.22 -22.52 -3.31
N ARG A 443 17.86 -22.98 -4.52
CA ARG A 443 18.22 -24.29 -5.07
C ARG A 443 18.59 -24.15 -6.54
N TYR A 444 19.67 -24.83 -6.93
CA TYR A 444 20.28 -24.72 -8.26
C TYR A 444 20.67 -26.10 -8.81
N PRO A 445 20.97 -26.24 -10.11
CA PRO A 445 21.31 -27.53 -10.71
C PRO A 445 22.52 -28.18 -10.02
N LYS A 446 22.37 -29.44 -9.62
CA LYS A 446 23.32 -30.22 -8.80
C LYS A 446 23.65 -29.56 -7.44
N ALA A 447 22.77 -28.72 -6.91
CA ALA A 447 22.96 -28.01 -5.65
C ALA A 447 21.62 -27.78 -4.93
N ALA A 448 21.29 -28.70 -4.02
CA ALA A 448 20.11 -28.58 -3.17
C ALA A 448 20.24 -27.50 -2.08
N THR A 449 21.46 -27.01 -1.80
CA THR A 449 21.72 -25.92 -0.85
C THR A 449 22.72 -24.90 -1.41
N LEU A 450 22.79 -23.72 -0.81
CA LEU A 450 23.71 -22.66 -1.20
C LEU A 450 25.18 -23.02 -0.96
N GLU A 451 25.49 -23.85 0.03
CA GLU A 451 26.83 -24.38 0.26
C GLU A 451 27.26 -25.29 -0.89
N ALA A 452 26.37 -26.20 -1.32
CA ALA A 452 26.62 -27.05 -2.47
C ALA A 452 26.78 -26.23 -3.76
N PHE A 453 25.98 -25.16 -3.91
CA PHE A 453 26.10 -24.23 -5.03
C PHE A 453 27.46 -23.53 -5.04
N TRP A 454 27.91 -23.04 -3.88
CA TRP A 454 29.22 -22.43 -3.73
C TRP A 454 30.37 -23.39 -4.05
N GLU A 455 30.32 -24.63 -3.56
CA GLU A 455 31.35 -25.63 -3.88
C GLU A 455 31.38 -25.98 -5.37
N ASN A 456 30.22 -26.06 -6.04
CA ASN A 456 30.15 -26.23 -7.49
C ASN A 456 30.82 -25.06 -8.24
N LEU A 457 30.53 -23.81 -7.84
CA LEU A 457 31.15 -22.61 -8.43
C LEU A 457 32.67 -22.61 -8.24
N LYS A 458 33.12 -22.86 -7.01
CA LYS A 458 34.54 -22.88 -6.63
C LYS A 458 35.34 -23.94 -7.37
N GLN A 459 34.72 -25.08 -7.67
CA GLN A 459 35.34 -26.19 -8.42
C GLN A 459 35.18 -26.06 -9.94
N GLY A 460 34.38 -25.10 -10.42
CA GLY A 460 34.09 -24.93 -11.85
C GLY A 460 33.26 -26.08 -12.44
N VAL A 461 32.33 -26.64 -11.65
CA VAL A 461 31.50 -27.78 -12.06
C VAL A 461 30.54 -27.36 -13.17
N ASN A 462 30.54 -28.11 -14.28
CA ASN A 462 29.50 -27.98 -15.30
C ASN A 462 28.23 -28.76 -14.86
N CYS A 463 27.18 -28.02 -14.55
CA CYS A 463 25.90 -28.58 -14.09
C CYS A 463 24.91 -28.89 -15.23
N ILE A 464 25.31 -28.74 -16.48
CA ILE A 464 24.45 -29.05 -17.64
C ILE A 464 24.39 -30.57 -17.87
N GLY A 465 23.18 -31.06 -18.17
CA GLY A 465 22.90 -32.43 -18.57
C GLY A 465 21.83 -32.48 -19.66
N GLU A 466 21.52 -33.69 -20.14
CA GLU A 466 20.37 -33.88 -21.03
C GLU A 466 19.05 -33.69 -20.26
N ILE A 467 17.97 -33.36 -20.98
CA ILE A 467 16.62 -33.30 -20.40
C ILE A 467 16.30 -34.64 -19.72
N PRO A 468 16.00 -34.66 -18.41
CA PRO A 468 15.64 -35.89 -17.72
C PRO A 468 14.34 -36.48 -18.28
N SER A 469 14.26 -37.81 -18.37
CA SER A 469 13.06 -38.51 -18.86
C SER A 469 11.82 -38.26 -17.99
N GLU A 470 12.02 -37.87 -16.72
CA GLU A 470 10.95 -37.43 -15.81
C GLU A 470 10.25 -36.15 -16.30
N ARG A 471 10.92 -35.31 -17.10
CA ARG A 471 10.29 -34.12 -17.72
C ARG A 471 9.53 -34.51 -18.97
N TRP A 472 10.22 -35.07 -19.96
CA TRP A 472 9.65 -35.66 -21.17
C TRP A 472 10.67 -36.52 -21.91
N SER A 473 10.20 -37.38 -22.82
CA SER A 473 11.06 -38.18 -23.68
C SER A 473 11.72 -37.34 -24.77
N LEU A 474 12.98 -37.65 -25.09
CA LEU A 474 13.68 -37.07 -26.25
C LEU A 474 13.21 -37.69 -27.58
N GLU A 475 12.63 -38.89 -27.54
CA GLU A 475 12.10 -39.57 -28.72
C GLU A 475 10.93 -38.78 -29.32
N GLY A 476 10.99 -38.49 -30.62
CA GLY A 476 10.00 -37.66 -31.30
C GLY A 476 10.10 -36.16 -31.00
N PHE A 477 10.92 -35.74 -30.02
CA PHE A 477 11.11 -34.35 -29.62
C PHE A 477 12.38 -33.71 -30.19
N TYR A 478 13.50 -34.45 -30.23
CA TYR A 478 14.81 -33.90 -30.59
C TYR A 478 15.23 -34.22 -32.03
N HIS A 479 15.90 -33.26 -32.68
CA HIS A 479 16.66 -33.48 -33.91
C HIS A 479 17.94 -32.63 -33.91
N PRO A 480 19.14 -33.19 -34.14
CA PRO A 480 20.41 -32.47 -33.96
C PRO A 480 20.64 -31.35 -34.99
N ASP A 481 20.12 -31.51 -36.21
CA ASP A 481 20.17 -30.47 -37.23
C ASP A 481 19.04 -29.43 -36.98
N PRO A 482 19.35 -28.13 -36.78
CA PRO A 482 18.36 -27.10 -36.48
C PRO A 482 17.30 -26.88 -37.57
N ASP A 483 17.67 -27.03 -38.85
CA ASP A 483 16.77 -26.76 -39.97
C ASP A 483 15.76 -27.91 -40.10
N GLN A 484 16.23 -29.15 -39.95
CA GLN A 484 15.39 -30.33 -39.89
C GLN A 484 14.51 -30.35 -38.64
N ALA A 485 15.03 -29.88 -37.50
CA ALA A 485 14.25 -29.74 -36.27
C ALA A 485 13.06 -28.78 -36.50
N ALA A 486 13.32 -27.60 -37.06
CA ALA A 486 12.28 -26.63 -37.39
C ALA A 486 11.25 -27.18 -38.38
N ALA A 487 11.70 -27.84 -39.45
CA ALA A 487 10.81 -28.44 -40.46
C ALA A 487 9.88 -29.54 -39.89
N GLN A 488 10.31 -30.22 -38.82
CA GLN A 488 9.57 -31.32 -38.19
C GLN A 488 8.82 -30.88 -36.92
N GLY A 489 8.88 -29.60 -36.53
CA GLY A 489 8.31 -29.13 -35.26
C GLY A 489 9.00 -29.70 -34.01
N LYS A 490 10.30 -29.98 -34.11
CA LYS A 490 11.15 -30.55 -33.07
C LYS A 490 12.12 -29.51 -32.50
N SER A 491 12.72 -29.82 -31.36
CA SER A 491 13.79 -29.04 -30.75
C SER A 491 15.15 -29.52 -31.25
N TYR A 492 16.08 -28.60 -31.50
CA TYR A 492 17.50 -28.95 -31.69
C TYR A 492 18.31 -28.80 -30.41
N GLY A 493 17.70 -28.31 -29.33
CA GLY A 493 18.27 -28.34 -27.99
C GLY A 493 17.72 -29.51 -27.17
N LYS A 494 18.61 -30.22 -26.47
CA LYS A 494 18.27 -31.27 -25.50
C LYS A 494 19.00 -31.13 -24.16
N TRP A 495 19.67 -29.99 -23.97
CA TRP A 495 20.56 -29.73 -22.84
C TRP A 495 19.94 -28.70 -21.91
N GLY A 496 20.14 -28.86 -20.61
CA GLY A 496 19.70 -27.92 -19.59
C GLY A 496 20.40 -28.12 -18.25
N GLY A 497 20.34 -27.10 -17.39
CA GLY A 497 20.62 -27.27 -15.96
C GLY A 497 19.31 -27.51 -15.24
N PHE A 498 19.10 -28.70 -14.68
CA PHE A 498 17.81 -29.09 -14.08
C PHE A 498 17.90 -29.19 -12.56
N LEU A 499 16.82 -28.82 -11.88
CA LEU A 499 16.67 -29.10 -10.45
C LEU A 499 16.31 -30.58 -10.25
N GLU A 500 17.03 -31.20 -9.31
CA GLU A 500 16.63 -32.47 -8.71
C GLU A 500 15.44 -32.21 -7.77
N GLY A 501 14.51 -33.17 -7.67
CA GLY A 501 13.35 -33.04 -6.78
C GLY A 501 12.43 -31.85 -7.11
N PHE A 502 12.39 -31.38 -8.36
CA PHE A 502 11.63 -30.16 -8.74
C PHE A 502 10.14 -30.21 -8.38
N ALA A 503 9.56 -31.40 -8.28
CA ALA A 503 8.16 -31.62 -7.93
C ALA A 503 7.95 -31.94 -6.44
N GLU A 504 9.02 -32.09 -5.66
CA GLU A 504 8.96 -32.38 -4.22
C GLU A 504 8.43 -31.17 -3.45
N PHE A 505 7.50 -31.45 -2.54
CA PHE A 505 6.86 -30.45 -1.69
C PHE A 505 6.32 -31.13 -0.44
N ASP A 506 6.45 -30.49 0.72
CA ASP A 506 5.78 -30.91 1.95
C ASP A 506 4.49 -30.10 2.13
N PRO A 507 3.35 -30.56 1.57
CA PRO A 507 2.14 -29.77 1.59
C PRO A 507 1.55 -29.64 3.01
N LEU A 508 1.74 -30.65 3.85
CA LEU A 508 1.16 -30.65 5.21
C LEU A 508 1.87 -29.65 6.12
N PHE A 509 3.19 -29.46 5.95
CA PHE A 509 3.94 -28.41 6.63
C PHE A 509 3.34 -27.03 6.37
N PHE A 510 2.95 -26.74 5.13
CA PHE A 510 2.34 -25.48 4.72
C PHE A 510 0.80 -25.46 4.89
N GLY A 511 0.18 -26.46 5.52
CA GLY A 511 -1.28 -26.50 5.68
C GLY A 511 -2.05 -26.65 4.35
N ILE A 512 -1.39 -27.15 3.31
CA ILE A 512 -1.97 -27.39 1.98
C ILE A 512 -2.38 -28.85 1.87
N SER A 513 -3.56 -29.11 1.29
CA SER A 513 -3.99 -30.50 1.08
C SER A 513 -3.17 -31.17 -0.04
N PRO A 514 -2.87 -32.49 0.03
CA PRO A 514 -2.17 -33.19 -1.04
C PRO A 514 -2.84 -33.04 -2.42
N ARG A 515 -4.18 -32.94 -2.43
CA ARG A 515 -4.98 -32.72 -3.64
C ARG A 515 -4.77 -31.35 -4.25
N GLU A 516 -4.68 -30.31 -3.43
CA GLU A 516 -4.36 -28.96 -3.90
C GLU A 516 -2.93 -28.92 -4.43
N ALA A 517 -1.99 -29.47 -3.66
CA ALA A 517 -0.58 -29.53 -4.01
C ALA A 517 -0.35 -30.18 -5.38
N GLU A 518 -1.04 -31.28 -5.72
CA GLU A 518 -0.94 -31.94 -7.02
C GLU A 518 -1.15 -30.99 -8.22
N THR A 519 -2.07 -30.02 -8.08
CA THR A 519 -2.40 -29.07 -9.15
C THR A 519 -1.57 -27.80 -9.17
N MET A 520 -0.93 -27.43 -8.05
CA MET A 520 -0.06 -26.24 -7.95
C MET A 520 1.11 -26.34 -8.92
N ASP A 521 1.51 -25.23 -9.55
CA ASP A 521 2.76 -25.18 -10.31
C ASP A 521 3.95 -25.50 -9.38
N PRO A 522 4.84 -26.46 -9.71
CA PRO A 522 6.09 -26.68 -8.99
C PRO A 522 6.92 -25.42 -8.75
N GLN A 523 6.84 -24.41 -9.63
CA GLN A 523 7.47 -23.10 -9.43
C GLN A 523 6.93 -22.37 -8.18
N GLU A 524 5.61 -22.38 -7.98
CA GLU A 524 4.97 -21.81 -6.77
C GLU A 524 5.41 -22.57 -5.51
N ARG A 525 5.44 -23.91 -5.58
CA ARG A 525 5.85 -24.77 -4.46
C ARG A 525 7.31 -24.52 -4.04
N LEU A 526 8.22 -24.43 -5.00
CA LEU A 526 9.63 -24.16 -4.75
C LEU A 526 9.85 -22.73 -4.23
N PHE A 527 9.10 -21.75 -4.74
CA PHE A 527 9.21 -20.37 -4.27
C PHE A 527 8.75 -20.24 -2.81
N VAL A 528 7.65 -20.89 -2.43
CA VAL A 528 7.19 -20.95 -1.02
C VAL A 528 8.26 -21.57 -0.10
N GLN A 529 8.88 -22.67 -0.52
CA GLN A 529 9.98 -23.31 0.23
C GLN A 529 11.19 -22.37 0.36
N ALA A 530 11.63 -21.74 -0.73
CA ALA A 530 12.78 -20.84 -0.71
C ALA A 530 12.52 -19.57 0.15
N CYS A 531 11.29 -19.05 0.16
CA CYS A 531 10.91 -17.97 1.07
C CYS A 531 10.97 -18.40 2.54
N TRP A 532 10.51 -19.62 2.87
CA TRP A 532 10.63 -20.17 4.21
C TRP A 532 12.09 -20.33 4.63
N GLU A 533 12.91 -20.94 3.77
CA GLU A 533 14.35 -21.13 3.98
C GLU A 533 15.06 -19.78 4.23
N ALA A 534 14.75 -18.74 3.46
CA ALA A 534 15.33 -17.41 3.63
C ALA A 534 14.97 -16.76 4.98
N LEU A 535 13.76 -17.00 5.50
CA LEU A 535 13.33 -16.51 6.81
C LEU A 535 14.02 -17.27 7.95
N GLU A 536 14.14 -18.59 7.83
CA GLU A 536 14.87 -19.42 8.80
C GLU A 536 16.36 -19.07 8.84
N ASP A 537 16.98 -18.88 7.67
CA ASP A 537 18.36 -18.43 7.56
C ASP A 537 18.57 -17.10 8.31
N ALA A 538 17.66 -16.13 8.12
CA ALA A 538 17.70 -14.85 8.82
C ALA A 538 17.33 -14.91 10.32
N GLY A 539 16.87 -16.05 10.84
CA GLY A 539 16.44 -16.19 12.23
C GLY A 539 15.10 -15.49 12.55
N TYR A 540 14.20 -15.40 11.57
CA TYR A 540 12.86 -14.82 11.73
C TYR A 540 11.78 -15.89 11.75
N THR A 541 10.88 -15.78 12.73
CA THR A 541 9.63 -16.53 12.76
C THR A 541 8.47 -15.63 12.35
N ARG A 542 7.34 -16.21 11.94
CA ARG A 542 6.09 -15.46 11.67
C ARG A 542 5.69 -14.59 12.85
N ALA A 543 5.76 -15.11 14.08
CA ALA A 543 5.46 -14.35 15.29
C ALA A 543 6.42 -13.18 15.51
N ARG A 544 7.73 -13.37 15.24
CA ARG A 544 8.71 -12.28 15.32
C ARG A 544 8.47 -11.20 14.27
N LEU A 545 8.11 -11.58 13.04
CA LEU A 545 7.73 -10.63 11.99
C LEU A 545 6.45 -9.86 12.33
N ALA A 546 5.45 -10.53 12.92
CA ALA A 546 4.24 -9.86 13.41
C ALA A 546 4.55 -8.87 14.54
N ALA A 547 5.39 -9.27 15.50
CA ALA A 547 5.75 -8.43 16.64
C ALA A 547 6.62 -7.22 16.25
N LEU A 548 7.63 -7.42 15.41
CA LEU A 548 8.59 -6.36 15.04
C LEU A 548 8.11 -5.49 13.88
N HIS A 549 7.40 -6.08 12.91
CA HIS A 549 7.06 -5.43 11.65
C HIS A 549 5.56 -5.37 11.38
N LYS A 550 4.70 -5.83 12.31
CA LYS A 550 3.22 -5.90 12.14
C LYS A 550 2.80 -6.61 10.86
N GLY A 551 3.59 -7.61 10.43
CA GLY A 551 3.35 -8.34 9.19
C GLY A 551 3.56 -7.53 7.90
N ARG A 552 4.13 -6.31 7.95
CA ARG A 552 4.43 -5.46 6.77
C ARG A 552 5.65 -5.96 5.97
N VAL A 553 5.55 -7.21 5.54
CA VAL A 553 6.54 -7.91 4.71
C VAL A 553 6.08 -7.87 3.27
N GLY A 554 6.88 -7.29 2.38
CA GLY A 554 6.63 -7.34 0.94
C GLY A 554 7.11 -8.64 0.31
N VAL A 555 6.44 -9.12 -0.76
CA VAL A 555 6.81 -10.31 -1.52
C VAL A 555 6.87 -9.98 -3.01
N TYR A 556 8.06 -10.10 -3.59
CA TYR A 556 8.35 -9.75 -4.99
C TYR A 556 8.90 -10.98 -5.72
N ALA A 557 8.08 -11.58 -6.57
CA ALA A 557 8.39 -12.87 -7.19
C ALA A 557 8.67 -12.72 -8.69
N GLY A 558 9.93 -12.86 -9.10
CA GLY A 558 10.32 -12.93 -10.50
C GLY A 558 9.91 -14.27 -11.12
N ILE A 559 9.02 -14.27 -12.11
CA ILE A 559 8.59 -15.47 -12.83
C ILE A 559 8.23 -15.13 -14.28
N THR A 560 8.56 -16.02 -15.22
CA THR A 560 8.25 -15.83 -16.65
C THR A 560 7.80 -17.11 -17.35
N LYS A 561 8.11 -18.29 -16.78
CA LYS A 561 7.81 -19.56 -17.44
C LYS A 561 6.39 -20.03 -17.15
N ILE A 562 5.73 -20.42 -18.23
CA ILE A 562 4.47 -21.15 -18.24
C ILE A 562 4.71 -22.57 -18.76
N GLY A 563 3.69 -23.42 -18.70
CA GLY A 563 3.70 -24.74 -19.33
C GLY A 563 3.10 -25.85 -18.47
N HIS A 564 3.05 -25.68 -17.14
CA HIS A 564 2.42 -26.66 -16.25
C HIS A 564 0.94 -26.88 -16.60
N GLU A 565 0.25 -25.78 -16.90
CA GLU A 565 -1.17 -25.77 -17.29
C GLU A 565 -1.45 -26.51 -18.62
N LEU A 566 -0.43 -26.69 -19.48
CA LEU A 566 -0.57 -27.34 -20.78
C LEU A 566 -0.82 -28.85 -20.69
N TYR A 567 -0.56 -29.47 -19.54
CA TYR A 567 -0.91 -30.87 -19.29
C TYR A 567 -2.42 -31.09 -19.03
N GLY A 568 -3.16 -30.03 -18.66
CA GLY A 568 -4.57 -30.11 -18.29
C GLY A 568 -5.48 -30.75 -19.35
N PRO A 569 -5.44 -30.34 -20.64
CA PRO A 569 -6.26 -30.95 -21.69
C PRO A 569 -6.05 -32.46 -21.84
N GLU A 570 -4.81 -32.94 -21.74
CA GLU A 570 -4.49 -34.36 -21.89
C GLU A 570 -4.92 -35.16 -20.66
N LEU A 571 -4.67 -34.64 -19.45
CA LEU A 571 -5.16 -35.25 -18.20
C LEU A 571 -6.68 -35.41 -18.19
N ARG A 572 -7.42 -34.41 -18.69
CA ARG A 572 -8.89 -34.49 -18.82
C ARG A 572 -9.33 -35.60 -19.78
N ARG A 573 -8.64 -35.78 -20.92
CA ARG A 573 -8.93 -36.87 -21.85
C ARG A 573 -8.70 -38.24 -21.23
N GLN A 574 -7.75 -38.34 -20.31
CA GLN A 574 -7.45 -39.55 -19.53
C GLN A 574 -8.40 -39.75 -18.34
N GLY A 575 -9.41 -38.88 -18.17
CA GLY A 575 -10.41 -38.98 -17.10
C GLY A 575 -9.98 -38.38 -15.77
N THR A 576 -8.80 -37.73 -15.70
CA THR A 576 -8.30 -37.08 -14.50
C THR A 576 -8.96 -35.70 -14.33
N GLN A 577 -9.54 -35.44 -13.16
CA GLN A 577 -10.20 -34.16 -12.86
C GLN A 577 -9.24 -33.07 -12.34
N ALA A 578 -7.95 -33.37 -12.16
CA ALA A 578 -6.93 -32.41 -11.76
C ALA A 578 -6.75 -31.35 -12.85
N LEU A 579 -6.64 -30.09 -12.43
CA LEU A 579 -6.41 -28.94 -13.32
C LEU A 579 -5.09 -28.28 -12.93
N PRO A 580 -3.97 -28.68 -13.55
CA PRO A 580 -2.72 -27.93 -13.43
C PRO A 580 -2.94 -26.46 -13.79
N GLN A 581 -2.47 -25.54 -12.96
CA GLN A 581 -2.61 -24.10 -13.18
C GLN A 581 -1.29 -23.40 -12.90
N THR A 582 -0.96 -22.44 -13.76
CA THR A 582 0.13 -21.48 -13.53
C THR A 582 -0.50 -20.12 -13.33
N SER A 583 -0.36 -19.58 -12.11
CA SER A 583 -0.80 -18.22 -11.78
C SER A 583 0.40 -17.48 -11.22
N PHE A 584 0.94 -16.53 -11.98
CA PHE A 584 2.08 -15.73 -11.53
C PHE A 584 1.73 -15.00 -10.22
N SER A 585 0.51 -14.47 -10.12
CA SER A 585 0.04 -13.82 -8.89
C SER A 585 0.05 -14.76 -7.69
N SER A 586 -0.29 -16.05 -7.88
CA SER A 586 -0.28 -17.03 -6.81
C SER A 586 1.14 -17.31 -6.29
N VAL A 587 2.19 -17.18 -7.10
CA VAL A 587 3.58 -17.38 -6.65
C VAL A 587 3.95 -16.39 -5.53
N ALA A 588 3.56 -15.12 -5.65
CA ALA A 588 3.75 -14.14 -4.58
C ALA A 588 2.68 -14.27 -3.48
N ASN A 589 1.40 -14.32 -3.87
CA ASN A 589 0.29 -14.26 -2.91
C ASN A 589 0.19 -15.49 -2.01
N ARG A 590 0.64 -16.66 -2.45
CA ARG A 590 0.66 -17.86 -1.60
C ARG A 590 1.62 -17.69 -0.43
N VAL A 591 2.78 -17.10 -0.66
CA VAL A 591 3.75 -16.78 0.40
C VAL A 591 3.09 -15.84 1.42
N SER A 592 2.50 -14.75 0.94
CA SER A 592 1.83 -13.76 1.79
C SER A 592 0.68 -14.38 2.60
N TYR A 593 -0.13 -15.24 1.96
CA TYR A 593 -1.22 -15.94 2.63
C TYR A 593 -0.73 -16.93 3.69
N LEU A 594 0.24 -17.78 3.36
CA LEU A 594 0.74 -18.83 4.27
C LEU A 594 1.47 -18.25 5.49
N PHE A 595 2.13 -17.12 5.31
CA PHE A 595 2.97 -16.50 6.34
C PHE A 595 2.32 -15.28 7.02
N ASP A 596 1.09 -14.95 6.63
CA ASP A 596 0.29 -13.82 7.16
C ASP A 596 1.00 -12.47 6.96
N PHE A 597 1.43 -12.22 5.72
CA PHE A 597 2.07 -10.97 5.33
C PHE A 597 1.05 -10.01 4.69
N HIS A 598 1.16 -8.74 5.07
CA HIS A 598 0.25 -7.66 4.68
C HIS A 598 0.94 -6.58 3.83
N GLY A 599 2.21 -6.75 3.47
CA GLY A 599 2.92 -5.86 2.56
C GLY A 599 2.56 -6.10 1.08
N PRO A 600 3.14 -5.32 0.15
CA PRO A 600 2.92 -5.49 -1.29
C PRO A 600 3.30 -6.90 -1.73
N SER A 601 2.42 -7.56 -2.49
CA SER A 601 2.60 -8.95 -2.93
C SER A 601 2.37 -9.03 -4.43
N MET A 602 3.45 -9.10 -5.20
CA MET A 602 3.36 -8.98 -6.66
C MET A 602 4.35 -9.88 -7.42
N PRO A 603 3.90 -10.53 -8.51
CA PRO A 603 4.81 -11.16 -9.45
C PRO A 603 5.35 -10.15 -10.45
N LEU A 604 6.59 -10.32 -10.88
CA LEU A 604 7.20 -9.53 -11.96
C LEU A 604 7.65 -10.44 -13.10
N ASP A 605 7.21 -10.12 -14.31
CA ASP A 605 7.64 -10.77 -15.55
C ASP A 605 8.31 -9.75 -16.48
N THR A 606 9.63 -9.64 -16.34
CA THR A 606 10.48 -8.93 -17.31
C THR A 606 11.37 -9.93 -18.07
N MET A 607 10.85 -11.13 -18.32
CA MET A 607 11.58 -12.24 -18.93
C MET A 607 12.86 -12.59 -18.14
N CYS A 608 14.03 -12.55 -18.79
CA CYS A 608 15.30 -12.98 -18.21
C CYS A 608 15.78 -12.11 -17.04
N SER A 609 15.25 -10.89 -16.88
CA SER A 609 15.59 -9.96 -15.79
C SER A 609 14.61 -9.99 -14.62
N ALA A 610 13.60 -10.86 -14.64
CA ALA A 610 12.47 -10.83 -13.70
C ALA A 610 12.90 -10.78 -12.23
N SER A 611 13.85 -11.62 -11.80
CA SER A 611 14.33 -11.65 -10.41
C SER A 611 15.10 -10.39 -10.01
N PHE A 612 15.88 -9.80 -10.90
CA PHE A 612 16.56 -8.53 -10.64
C PHE A 612 15.59 -7.35 -10.59
N THR A 613 14.56 -7.35 -11.44
CA THR A 613 13.46 -6.37 -11.32
C THR A 613 12.73 -6.54 -10.00
N ALA A 614 12.51 -7.78 -9.53
CA ALA A 614 11.87 -8.04 -8.23
C ALA A 614 12.71 -7.48 -7.07
N ILE A 615 14.04 -7.67 -7.12
CA ILE A 615 14.96 -7.07 -6.14
C ILE A 615 14.95 -5.54 -6.23
N HIS A 616 14.91 -4.96 -7.43
CA HIS A 616 14.79 -3.51 -7.61
C HIS A 616 13.51 -2.95 -6.97
N GLU A 617 12.35 -3.53 -7.28
CA GLU A 617 11.08 -3.09 -6.73
C GLU A 617 11.04 -3.26 -5.21
N ALA A 618 11.54 -4.39 -4.68
CA ALA A 618 11.64 -4.58 -3.24
C ALA A 618 12.50 -3.51 -2.56
N CYS A 619 13.67 -3.18 -3.13
CA CYS A 619 14.52 -2.11 -2.60
C CYS A 619 13.80 -0.76 -2.62
N GLU A 620 13.13 -0.42 -3.72
CA GLU A 620 12.42 0.86 -3.84
C GLU A 620 11.23 0.95 -2.88
N HIS A 621 10.47 -0.12 -2.66
CA HIS A 621 9.37 -0.14 -1.69
C HIS A 621 9.86 -0.07 -0.24
N LEU A 622 10.99 -0.72 0.08
CA LEU A 622 11.66 -0.58 1.38
C LEU A 622 12.12 0.87 1.63
N LEU A 623 12.70 1.51 0.61
CA LEU A 623 13.15 2.90 0.68
C LEU A 623 11.99 3.90 0.80
N ARG A 624 10.82 3.59 0.21
CA ARG A 624 9.59 4.38 0.32
C ARG A 624 8.79 4.09 1.60
N GLY A 625 9.19 3.09 2.39
CA GLY A 625 8.49 2.68 3.61
C GLY A 625 7.16 1.99 3.35
N GLU A 626 6.93 1.46 2.14
CA GLU A 626 5.71 0.72 1.78
C GLU A 626 5.72 -0.70 2.35
N CYS A 627 6.91 -1.21 2.70
CA CYS A 627 7.13 -2.35 3.59
C CYS A 627 8.40 -2.11 4.42
N GLU A 628 8.57 -2.84 5.53
CA GLU A 628 9.76 -2.70 6.39
C GLU A 628 10.82 -3.77 6.13
N VAL A 629 10.36 -4.92 5.68
CA VAL A 629 11.16 -6.06 5.27
C VAL A 629 10.55 -6.63 3.98
N ALA A 630 11.36 -7.25 3.13
CA ALA A 630 10.89 -7.79 1.85
C ALA A 630 11.56 -9.11 1.49
N LEU A 631 10.78 -10.04 0.96
CA LEU A 631 11.28 -11.22 0.25
C LEU A 631 11.28 -10.91 -1.24
N ALA A 632 12.45 -11.00 -1.88
CA ALA A 632 12.62 -10.69 -3.29
C ALA A 632 13.46 -11.76 -3.98
N GLY A 633 12.99 -12.28 -5.10
CA GLY A 633 13.65 -13.40 -5.74
C GLY A 633 13.07 -13.78 -7.08
N GLY A 634 13.31 -15.01 -7.51
CA GLY A 634 12.63 -15.57 -8.66
C GLY A 634 12.76 -17.07 -8.76
N VAL A 635 11.91 -17.63 -9.62
CA VAL A 635 11.84 -19.07 -9.89
C VAL A 635 11.70 -19.30 -11.40
N ASN A 636 12.39 -20.32 -11.90
CA ASN A 636 12.33 -20.71 -13.30
C ASN A 636 12.43 -22.23 -13.43
N LEU A 637 11.40 -22.86 -13.98
CA LEU A 637 11.39 -24.27 -14.35
C LEU A 637 11.00 -24.47 -15.81
N ASN A 638 11.57 -25.48 -16.46
CA ASN A 638 11.16 -25.92 -17.79
C ASN A 638 10.26 -27.16 -17.65
N LEU A 639 8.97 -26.93 -17.48
CA LEU A 639 8.00 -27.99 -17.15
C LEU A 639 7.36 -28.66 -18.36
N HIS A 640 7.33 -28.01 -19.53
CA HIS A 640 6.71 -28.56 -20.74
C HIS A 640 7.61 -28.42 -21.97
N PRO A 641 7.64 -29.41 -22.89
CA PRO A 641 8.53 -29.41 -24.06
C PRO A 641 8.33 -28.21 -25.00
N SER A 642 7.13 -27.60 -25.01
CA SER A 642 6.85 -26.40 -25.81
C SER A 642 7.83 -25.27 -25.55
N ASN A 643 8.39 -25.15 -24.34
CA ASN A 643 9.37 -24.13 -24.02
C ASN A 643 10.62 -24.27 -24.90
N TYR A 644 11.14 -25.49 -25.06
CA TYR A 644 12.30 -25.77 -25.92
C TYR A 644 11.96 -25.68 -27.41
N LEU A 645 10.74 -26.06 -27.81
CA LEU A 645 10.28 -25.91 -29.19
C LEU A 645 10.23 -24.44 -29.60
N THR A 646 9.66 -23.57 -28.76
CA THR A 646 9.59 -22.13 -29.00
C THR A 646 10.98 -21.52 -29.08
N MET A 647 11.88 -21.83 -28.15
CA MET A 647 13.27 -21.33 -28.16
C MET A 647 14.05 -21.84 -29.39
N SER A 648 13.79 -23.07 -29.83
CA SER A 648 14.37 -23.62 -31.05
C SER A 648 13.87 -22.89 -32.30
N ALA A 649 12.57 -22.61 -32.39
CA ALA A 649 11.97 -21.92 -33.54
C ALA A 649 12.59 -20.54 -33.80
N VAL A 650 13.05 -19.84 -32.75
CA VAL A 650 13.72 -18.54 -32.85
C VAL A 650 15.25 -18.62 -32.72
N ARG A 651 15.84 -19.81 -32.82
CA ARG A 651 17.29 -20.06 -32.77
C ARG A 651 18.02 -19.48 -31.55
N MET A 652 17.42 -19.62 -30.36
CA MET A 652 18.02 -19.11 -29.12
C MET A 652 18.96 -20.10 -28.40
N LEU A 653 18.85 -21.39 -28.70
CA LEU A 653 19.57 -22.45 -27.98
C LEU A 653 20.97 -22.66 -28.57
N SER A 654 21.95 -23.00 -27.72
CA SER A 654 23.26 -23.44 -28.19
C SER A 654 23.18 -24.83 -28.81
N THR A 655 23.87 -25.05 -29.93
CA THR A 655 23.94 -26.37 -30.58
C THR A 655 24.80 -27.38 -29.82
N GLU A 656 25.75 -26.90 -29.03
CA GLU A 656 26.68 -27.73 -28.25
C GLU A 656 26.23 -27.93 -26.81
N GLY A 657 25.14 -27.30 -26.38
CA GLY A 657 24.67 -27.39 -25.01
C GLY A 657 25.58 -26.65 -24.02
N LEU A 658 26.20 -25.54 -24.43
CA LEU A 658 27.06 -24.73 -23.56
C LEU A 658 26.75 -23.23 -23.68
N CYS A 659 26.65 -22.55 -22.53
CA CYS A 659 26.73 -21.09 -22.48
C CYS A 659 28.21 -20.66 -22.52
N ARG A 660 28.74 -20.36 -23.71
CA ARG A 660 30.12 -19.89 -23.88
C ARG A 660 30.26 -18.40 -23.55
N SER A 661 29.97 -18.00 -22.32
CA SER A 661 30.03 -16.60 -21.87
C SER A 661 31.40 -15.98 -22.15
N PHE A 662 31.44 -14.98 -23.03
CA PHE A 662 32.66 -14.33 -23.54
C PHE A 662 33.65 -15.26 -24.30
N GLY A 663 33.25 -16.50 -24.59
CA GLY A 663 34.06 -17.48 -25.29
C GLY A 663 33.85 -17.43 -26.81
N ALA A 664 34.91 -17.78 -27.56
CA ALA A 664 34.81 -17.91 -29.01
C ALA A 664 33.82 -19.01 -29.40
N GLY A 665 33.03 -18.76 -30.45
CA GLY A 665 32.07 -19.72 -30.98
C GLY A 665 30.77 -19.86 -30.17
N GLY A 666 30.44 -18.92 -29.29
CA GLY A 666 29.12 -18.88 -28.64
C GLY A 666 28.00 -18.65 -29.66
N ASP A 667 27.04 -19.57 -29.73
CA ASP A 667 26.00 -19.64 -30.75
C ASP A 667 24.56 -19.59 -30.18
N GLY A 668 24.42 -19.52 -28.86
CA GLY A 668 23.15 -19.49 -28.15
C GLY A 668 23.34 -19.72 -26.65
N TYR A 669 22.25 -19.90 -25.91
CA TYR A 669 22.30 -20.25 -24.48
C TYR A 669 21.69 -21.63 -24.20
N VAL A 670 21.91 -22.12 -22.99
CA VAL A 670 21.34 -23.37 -22.47
C VAL A 670 20.36 -23.02 -21.37
N PRO A 671 19.09 -23.45 -21.44
CA PRO A 671 18.11 -23.18 -20.40
C PRO A 671 18.56 -23.78 -19.06
N GLY A 672 18.44 -22.99 -18.00
CA GLY A 672 18.71 -23.42 -16.63
C GLY A 672 17.46 -23.29 -15.77
N GLU A 673 17.39 -24.10 -14.73
CA GLU A 673 16.37 -24.05 -13.70
C GLU A 673 16.95 -23.55 -12.39
N GLY A 674 16.11 -22.97 -11.55
CA GLY A 674 16.53 -22.48 -10.23
C GLY A 674 15.43 -21.75 -9.50
N VAL A 675 15.58 -21.66 -8.19
CA VAL A 675 14.84 -20.77 -7.32
C VAL A 675 15.83 -20.06 -6.40
N GLY A 676 15.63 -18.77 -6.17
CA GLY A 676 16.45 -17.99 -5.23
C GLY A 676 15.66 -16.82 -4.67
N VAL A 677 15.77 -16.59 -3.36
CA VAL A 677 15.08 -15.56 -2.60
C VAL A 677 16.07 -14.88 -1.66
N LEU A 678 16.01 -13.54 -1.63
CA LEU A 678 16.69 -12.70 -0.67
C LEU A 678 15.68 -12.18 0.34
N PHE A 679 16.03 -12.21 1.62
CA PHE A 679 15.34 -11.46 2.65
C PHE A 679 16.06 -10.13 2.89
N LEU A 680 15.34 -9.04 2.65
CA LEU A 680 15.86 -7.69 2.51
C LEU A 680 15.30 -6.77 3.58
N LYS A 681 16.14 -5.88 4.07
CA LYS A 681 15.78 -4.90 5.10
C LYS A 681 16.60 -3.64 4.96
N ARG A 682 16.08 -2.50 5.40
CA ARG A 682 16.89 -1.28 5.51
C ARG A 682 18.07 -1.53 6.45
N LEU A 683 19.28 -1.11 6.06
CA LEU A 683 20.51 -1.43 6.80
C LEU A 683 20.43 -1.00 8.26
N SER A 684 19.90 0.19 8.55
CA SER A 684 19.77 0.67 9.94
C SER A 684 18.87 -0.22 10.79
N LEU A 685 17.78 -0.74 10.21
CA LEU A 685 16.88 -1.67 10.90
C LEU A 685 17.50 -3.05 11.06
N ALA A 686 18.31 -3.50 10.10
CA ALA A 686 19.06 -4.76 10.23
C ALA A 686 20.07 -4.69 11.37
N GLU A 687 20.81 -3.58 11.47
CA GLU A 687 21.74 -3.33 12.56
C GLU A 687 21.04 -3.20 13.92
N ALA A 688 19.90 -2.51 13.98
CA ALA A 688 19.12 -2.33 15.20
C ALA A 688 18.58 -3.66 15.76
N ASP A 689 18.12 -4.55 14.88
CA ASP A 689 17.56 -5.85 15.28
C ASP A 689 18.64 -6.92 15.49
N GLY A 690 19.91 -6.59 15.24
CA GLY A 690 21.05 -7.50 15.38
C GLY A 690 21.08 -8.60 14.32
N ASP A 691 20.58 -8.31 13.12
CA ASP A 691 20.49 -9.27 12.03
C ASP A 691 21.88 -9.61 11.49
N GLN A 692 22.03 -10.84 11.00
CA GLN A 692 23.18 -11.18 10.16
C GLN A 692 23.08 -10.42 8.83
N ILE A 693 24.21 -9.97 8.28
CA ILE A 693 24.24 -9.21 7.03
C ILE A 693 25.24 -9.85 6.08
N TYR A 694 24.75 -10.48 5.01
CA TYR A 694 25.58 -11.08 3.96
C TYR A 694 26.28 -10.02 3.11
N GLY A 695 25.58 -8.91 2.87
CA GLY A 695 26.04 -7.81 2.04
C GLY A 695 25.00 -6.70 1.98
N VAL A 696 25.37 -5.60 1.32
CA VAL A 696 24.52 -4.41 1.18
C VAL A 696 24.31 -4.05 -0.27
N ILE A 697 23.05 -3.86 -0.64
CA ILE A 697 22.63 -3.30 -1.92
C ILE A 697 22.67 -1.78 -1.79
N LYS A 698 23.69 -1.17 -2.42
CA LYS A 698 23.90 0.29 -2.39
C LYS A 698 22.92 1.04 -3.28
N ALA A 699 22.60 0.48 -4.45
CA ALA A 699 21.58 0.98 -5.35
C ALA A 699 21.19 -0.08 -6.39
N THR A 700 20.05 0.14 -7.02
CA THR A 700 19.56 -0.62 -8.17
C THR A 700 19.01 0.34 -9.22
N ALA A 701 18.94 -0.10 -10.47
CA ALA A 701 18.34 0.65 -11.57
C ALA A 701 17.74 -0.31 -12.61
N ILE A 702 16.74 0.16 -13.34
CA ILE A 702 16.12 -0.55 -14.47
C ILE A 702 15.87 0.44 -15.61
N ASN A 703 15.91 -0.04 -16.86
CA ASN A 703 15.49 0.72 -18.05
C ASN A 703 15.02 -0.24 -19.16
N HIS A 704 14.68 0.30 -20.33
CA HIS A 704 14.34 -0.46 -21.53
C HIS A 704 15.26 -0.07 -22.69
N GLY A 705 15.61 -1.02 -23.57
CA GLY A 705 16.51 -0.78 -24.70
C GLY A 705 15.97 0.16 -25.79
N GLY A 706 14.72 0.62 -25.66
CA GLY A 706 14.04 1.45 -26.65
C GLY A 706 13.86 0.76 -28.01
N LYS A 707 13.87 1.56 -29.08
CA LYS A 707 13.80 1.06 -30.46
C LYS A 707 15.17 0.58 -30.92
N THR A 708 15.29 -0.70 -31.24
CA THR A 708 16.49 -1.32 -31.83
C THR A 708 16.19 -1.95 -33.21
N ASN A 709 17.20 -2.58 -33.83
CA ASN A 709 17.10 -3.21 -35.14
C ASN A 709 16.27 -4.52 -35.16
N GLY A 710 15.90 -5.04 -34.00
CA GLY A 710 15.03 -6.20 -33.86
C GLY A 710 14.54 -6.31 -32.43
N TYR A 711 13.33 -6.83 -32.24
CA TYR A 711 12.67 -6.83 -30.92
C TYR A 711 13.54 -7.46 -29.80
N THR A 712 14.30 -8.50 -30.13
CA THR A 712 15.18 -9.22 -29.20
C THR A 712 16.63 -8.75 -29.23
N VAL A 713 16.96 -7.72 -30.01
CA VAL A 713 18.33 -7.19 -30.13
C VAL A 713 18.59 -6.21 -28.98
N PRO A 714 19.57 -6.48 -28.10
CA PRO A 714 19.88 -5.61 -26.97
C PRO A 714 20.52 -4.29 -27.42
N ASN A 715 20.41 -3.26 -26.59
CA ASN A 715 20.97 -1.93 -26.84
C ASN A 715 22.17 -1.66 -25.90
N PRO A 716 23.43 -1.68 -26.39
CA PRO A 716 24.60 -1.49 -25.54
C PRO A 716 24.70 -0.07 -24.95
N GLN A 717 24.16 0.95 -25.63
CA GLN A 717 24.14 2.31 -25.08
C GLN A 717 23.20 2.39 -23.87
N ALA A 718 21.98 1.87 -24.01
CA ALA A 718 21.02 1.82 -22.89
C ALA A 718 21.56 0.97 -21.72
N GLN A 719 22.33 -0.09 -21.99
CA GLN A 719 23.02 -0.88 -20.96
C GLN A 719 24.11 -0.07 -20.26
N GLY A 720 24.90 0.73 -21.01
CA GLY A 720 25.89 1.64 -20.43
C GLY A 720 25.23 2.67 -19.51
N GLU A 721 24.17 3.34 -19.98
CA GLU A 721 23.40 4.32 -19.21
C GLU A 721 22.79 3.70 -17.94
N LEU A 722 22.31 2.45 -18.02
CA LEU A 722 21.79 1.70 -16.88
C LEU A 722 22.86 1.49 -15.80
N ILE A 723 24.05 1.05 -16.19
CA ILE A 723 25.18 0.79 -15.28
C ILE A 723 25.65 2.10 -14.65
N GLU A 724 25.77 3.17 -15.45
CA GLU A 724 26.14 4.51 -14.96
C GLU A 724 25.12 5.05 -13.95
N ASP A 725 23.82 4.88 -14.19
CA ASP A 725 22.78 5.30 -13.25
C ASP A 725 22.87 4.53 -11.92
N ALA A 726 23.06 3.21 -11.97
CA ALA A 726 23.23 2.40 -10.78
C ALA A 726 24.48 2.81 -9.96
N LEU A 727 25.62 3.03 -10.63
CA LEU A 727 26.86 3.48 -9.98
C LEU A 727 26.72 4.87 -9.37
N ARG A 728 26.09 5.80 -10.11
CA ARG A 728 25.80 7.16 -9.65
C ARG A 728 24.90 7.14 -8.42
N LYS A 729 23.80 6.38 -8.45
CA LYS A 729 22.89 6.21 -7.30
C LYS A 729 23.59 5.57 -6.10
N ALA A 730 24.48 4.62 -6.34
CA ALA A 730 25.26 3.96 -5.29
C ALA A 730 26.35 4.89 -4.69
N GLY A 731 26.70 5.97 -5.38
CA GLY A 731 27.85 6.81 -5.02
C GLY A 731 29.19 6.09 -5.18
N VAL A 732 29.28 5.09 -6.06
CA VAL A 732 30.47 4.24 -6.24
C VAL A 732 31.19 4.64 -7.54
N HIS A 733 32.49 4.93 -7.42
CA HIS A 733 33.32 5.19 -8.59
C HIS A 733 33.68 3.86 -9.29
N PRO A 734 33.67 3.74 -10.63
CA PRO A 734 33.98 2.48 -11.32
C PRO A 734 35.37 1.86 -11.05
N ARG A 735 36.24 2.57 -10.33
CA ARG A 735 37.62 2.15 -10.01
C ARG A 735 37.74 1.52 -8.61
N THR A 736 36.76 1.75 -7.76
CA THR A 736 36.66 1.26 -6.38
C THR A 736 35.55 0.23 -6.32
#